data_AF-A0A9W6QJ48-F1
#
_entry.id   AF-A0A9W6QJ48-F1
#
_cell.length_a   1.000
_cell.length_b   1.000
_cell.length_c   1.000
_cell.angle_alpha   90.00
_cell.angle_beta   90.00
_cell.angle_gamma   90.00
#
_symmetry.space_group_name_H-M   'P 1'
#
loop_
_entity.id
_entity.type
_entity.pdbx_description
1 polymer ?
#
loop_
_entity_poly.entity_id
_entity_poly.type
_entity_poly.pdbx_seq_one_letter_code
_entity_poly.pdbx_strand_id
1 'polypeptide(L)'
;MSAGAWALEEVPFGVPVGWHADVHVRRGGLVRREVVLDGAGGEWEERQRAAGRLVVADESEPELVTALGDFLGGVVTPLSAGVGLALLGGYEEPPGVVDQWVVEHGVVFAARALVQSTRVHIGHVDPHAHGDTRRKLYWANPVAFRFEKATGAQRRLREIIASCPDAEYAAVLAVLEDDRSTSASKAIAAYLVPERLDWFDEAVEDAHENMYLGPNQHLDKWAFLGSAMSSVEQFTAVRARNQYSFYWPRYVDVLRTLVDALGPDAVPLLAEQAMRDWGTSPDVPEVVLGALAELSSDAAFEVLVSQADGKVARPLLSAATDRFPVRALRLLTPAAAGSGKNARAAEQVLRQHVRANLDQVGQVLPHLPEHVRPALARLVERLRPAPEVPSDTLPPLLVQPPWTTARKAAKPVVIKDLPAPTGQATAWEPGEREAWAASGTERAEWASLVNVRVREQVLADFLAGGGSEYWTRVLILEAPEDLVGPRLAGWRPTNAWGAAEWGRQVAARHDLAALPALLHLAKANPGVAGGLLLPYADGEIAHQMADWQIRLKSAGSTARAWLRRHADTAARHLVPTALGPAGASRRAAEAALRLVPDQARAAAVEHGPRVVAAIDALLSTDPLDVLPTRVPVPGPWADPAALPQILVRDRSGALPESAVRHVITTLALSTLDDVYEGVRVVQRTCDARSLAEFAWELFGRWQTAGMPAKENWALTAQGLLGDDETVRALAPVIRAWPGEGGHVRAVAGLDVLAAIGSDVALTALNGIAVKVPFKALKQRAGEKITVVAAGLGLTADQLADRLVPTLGLDDAATLTVDYGPRRFVVGFDERLKPFVVDQDGTPRKDLPKPGARDDQDLATAEHKRYTALKKDVRALAADQIARFEQAMAVGRTWQAGEFRRLFVEHPLLWHVVRRLVLVGADGVSFRFAEDRTLADVADEQCAVADDTLVRIAHPIDLGDTVEAWAVVFADYEILQPFPQLGRPVHRLTDAERADTRLTRFEGTTTPVGKLLGLTKRGWQRGTPMDAGVEPWFLRPLPGGGSISVALEPGIAVGSMDVFPEQTLTQIWVDPGSGSWNPRGERTFGELDPVTASEVLADLTSLRG
;
A
#
# COMPACT_ATOMS: atom_id res chain seq x y z
N MET A 1 2.17 -31.82 24.13
CA MET A 1 3.62 -31.66 24.38
C MET A 1 3.74 -30.82 25.63
N SER A 2 4.41 -31.31 26.68
CA SER A 2 4.52 -30.58 27.95
C SER A 2 5.30 -29.29 27.75
N ALA A 3 4.61 -28.15 27.83
CA ALA A 3 5.25 -26.84 27.85
C ALA A 3 6.11 -26.76 29.12
N GLY A 4 7.42 -26.60 28.96
CA GLY A 4 8.34 -26.44 30.07
C GLY A 4 7.96 -25.22 30.91
N ALA A 5 8.06 -25.34 32.23
CA ALA A 5 7.85 -24.21 33.13
C ALA A 5 8.76 -23.04 32.73
N TRP A 6 8.21 -21.82 32.71
CA TRP A 6 9.02 -20.62 32.48
C TRP A 6 10.02 -20.46 33.62
N ALA A 7 11.30 -20.32 33.28
CA ALA A 7 12.34 -20.02 34.26
C ALA A 7 12.04 -18.67 34.92
N LEU A 8 12.05 -18.64 36.26
CA LEU A 8 11.88 -17.42 37.04
C LEU A 8 13.14 -16.53 37.02
N GLU A 9 14.31 -17.13 36.79
CA GLU A 9 15.57 -16.42 36.60
C GLU A 9 15.73 -15.99 35.13
N GLU A 10 16.02 -14.70 34.93
CA GLU A 10 16.19 -14.13 33.59
C GLU A 10 17.57 -14.48 33.01
N VAL A 11 17.61 -14.70 31.69
CA VAL A 11 18.84 -14.98 30.94
C VAL A 11 19.81 -13.79 31.08
N PRO A 12 21.06 -13.99 31.53
CA PRO A 12 22.04 -12.90 31.63
C PRO A 12 22.37 -12.31 30.26
N PHE A 13 22.88 -11.07 30.24
CA PHE A 13 23.30 -10.43 28.99
C PHE A 13 24.43 -11.22 28.34
N GLY A 14 24.31 -11.50 27.04
CA GLY A 14 25.35 -12.16 26.26
C GLY A 14 25.09 -12.01 24.76
N VAL A 15 26.13 -12.23 23.96
CA VAL A 15 26.01 -12.23 22.50
C VAL A 15 25.26 -13.50 22.06
N PRO A 16 24.14 -13.39 21.32
CA PRO A 16 23.38 -14.55 20.85
C PRO A 16 24.26 -15.55 20.10
N VAL A 17 24.08 -16.86 20.37
CA VAL A 17 24.91 -17.93 19.77
C VAL A 17 24.90 -17.88 18.23
N GLY A 18 23.76 -17.55 17.64
CA GLY A 18 23.63 -17.41 16.18
C GLY A 18 24.46 -16.27 15.57
N TRP A 19 24.95 -15.32 16.39
CA TRP A 19 25.78 -14.21 15.93
C TRP A 19 27.28 -14.55 15.97
N HIS A 20 27.66 -15.62 16.69
CA HIS A 20 29.06 -15.90 16.98
C HIS A 20 29.92 -16.03 15.73
N ALA A 21 29.37 -16.51 14.60
CA ALA A 21 30.06 -16.67 13.32
C ALA A 21 30.38 -15.34 12.59
N ASP A 22 29.64 -14.28 12.87
CA ASP A 22 29.83 -12.98 12.21
C ASP A 22 30.63 -11.98 13.06
N VAL A 23 30.83 -12.27 14.35
CA VAL A 23 31.65 -11.44 15.25
C VAL A 23 33.12 -11.52 14.88
N HIS A 24 33.76 -10.35 14.76
CA HIS A 24 35.21 -10.24 14.58
C HIS A 24 35.88 -10.34 15.95
N VAL A 25 36.34 -11.55 16.27
CA VAL A 25 36.88 -11.92 17.58
C VAL A 25 38.00 -10.98 18.01
N ARG A 26 38.08 -10.70 19.31
CA ARG A 26 39.11 -9.86 19.93
C ARG A 26 39.61 -10.50 21.23
N ARG A 27 40.78 -10.07 21.71
CA ARG A 27 41.35 -10.59 22.94
C ARG A 27 40.52 -10.10 24.12
N GLY A 28 39.90 -11.03 24.86
CA GLY A 28 39.06 -10.71 26.01
C GLY A 28 37.60 -10.34 25.70
N GLY A 29 37.13 -10.53 24.45
CA GLY A 29 35.72 -10.34 24.07
C GLY A 29 34.75 -11.36 24.70
N LEU A 30 33.44 -11.11 24.56
CA LEU A 30 32.37 -11.99 25.04
C LEU A 30 32.29 -13.29 24.22
N VAL A 31 32.58 -13.22 22.92
CA VAL A 31 32.66 -14.35 22.01
C VAL A 31 34.10 -14.87 21.97
N ARG A 32 34.26 -16.17 22.21
CA ARG A 32 35.54 -16.89 22.07
C ARG A 32 35.38 -18.00 21.07
N ARG A 33 36.40 -18.21 20.24
CA ARG A 33 36.45 -19.32 19.28
C ARG A 33 37.74 -20.08 19.45
N GLU A 34 37.65 -21.39 19.34
CA GLU A 34 38.83 -22.26 19.33
C GLU A 34 39.49 -22.18 17.95
N VAL A 35 40.77 -21.81 17.92
CA VAL A 35 41.54 -21.68 16.69
C VAL A 35 42.20 -23.02 16.37
N VAL A 36 41.69 -23.69 15.34
CA VAL A 36 42.33 -24.86 14.72
C VAL A 36 42.92 -24.41 13.39
N LEU A 37 44.25 -24.49 13.25
CA LEU A 37 44.96 -24.10 12.02
C LEU A 37 44.88 -25.22 10.98
N ASP A 38 44.48 -24.89 9.75
CA ASP A 38 44.52 -25.81 8.61
C ASP A 38 45.74 -25.51 7.72
N GLY A 39 46.68 -26.46 7.66
CA GLY A 39 47.90 -26.37 6.85
C GLY A 39 47.76 -26.90 5.42
N ALA A 40 46.57 -27.31 4.98
CA ALA A 40 46.37 -27.85 3.64
C ALA A 40 46.33 -26.76 2.55
N GLY A 41 47.50 -26.22 2.17
CA GLY A 41 47.69 -25.12 1.21
C GLY A 41 47.38 -25.41 -0.27
N GLY A 42 46.66 -26.50 -0.59
CA GLY A 42 46.53 -27.01 -1.96
C GLY A 42 45.91 -26.02 -2.97
N GLU A 43 44.90 -25.26 -2.55
CA GLU A 43 44.23 -24.25 -3.41
C GLU A 43 45.10 -22.99 -3.62
N TRP A 44 45.85 -22.58 -2.59
CA TRP A 44 46.76 -21.42 -2.66
C TRP A 44 47.91 -21.68 -3.65
N GLU A 45 48.52 -22.85 -3.57
CA GLU A 45 49.56 -23.28 -4.51
C GLU A 45 49.01 -23.41 -5.95
N GLU A 46 47.77 -23.86 -6.11
CA GLU A 46 47.12 -23.95 -7.43
C GLU A 46 46.89 -22.56 -8.04
N ARG A 47 46.41 -21.59 -7.25
CA ARG A 47 46.25 -20.20 -7.70
C ARG A 47 47.60 -19.53 -7.98
N GLN A 48 48.62 -19.79 -7.16
CA GLN A 48 50.00 -19.34 -7.40
C GLN A 48 50.54 -19.87 -8.74
N ARG A 49 50.34 -21.16 -9.04
CA ARG A 49 50.67 -21.75 -10.36
C ARG A 49 49.87 -21.11 -11.49
N ALA A 50 48.58 -20.83 -11.29
CA ALA A 50 47.74 -20.20 -12.30
C ALA A 50 48.15 -18.75 -12.60
N ALA A 51 48.61 -18.00 -11.60
CA ALA A 51 49.13 -16.64 -11.73
C ALA A 51 50.45 -16.53 -12.51
N GLY A 52 51.21 -17.62 -12.65
CA GLY A 52 52.42 -17.66 -13.47
C GLY A 52 52.21 -17.36 -14.97
N ARG A 53 50.94 -17.27 -15.42
CA ARG A 53 50.56 -16.91 -16.80
C ARG A 53 50.26 -15.41 -16.99
N LEU A 54 50.39 -14.59 -15.95
CA LEU A 54 50.09 -13.16 -16.01
C LEU A 54 51.19 -12.39 -16.73
N VAL A 55 50.78 -11.47 -17.61
CA VAL A 55 51.66 -10.53 -18.28
C VAL A 55 51.70 -9.23 -17.47
N VAL A 56 52.87 -8.89 -16.95
CA VAL A 56 53.13 -7.65 -16.20
C VAL A 56 53.56 -6.55 -17.17
N ALA A 57 53.02 -5.35 -16.99
CA ALA A 57 53.38 -4.18 -17.79
C ALA A 57 54.81 -3.72 -17.48
N ASP A 58 55.55 -3.30 -18.50
CA ASP A 58 56.95 -2.87 -18.40
C ASP A 58 57.13 -1.64 -17.47
N GLU A 59 56.07 -0.83 -17.29
CA GLU A 59 56.05 0.34 -16.43
C GLU A 59 55.78 0.03 -14.94
N SER A 60 55.85 -1.24 -14.53
CA SER A 60 55.62 -1.66 -13.14
C SER A 60 56.83 -1.38 -12.23
N GLU A 61 56.57 -1.21 -10.93
CA GLU A 61 57.62 -0.96 -9.93
C GLU A 61 58.59 -2.15 -9.79
N PRO A 62 59.91 -1.97 -9.98
CA PRO A 62 60.88 -3.07 -10.06
C PRO A 62 60.92 -3.98 -8.82
N GLU A 63 60.73 -3.40 -7.64
CA GLU A 63 60.73 -4.14 -6.37
C GLU A 63 59.50 -5.04 -6.25
N LEU A 64 58.33 -4.57 -6.70
CA LEU A 64 57.10 -5.36 -6.72
C LEU A 64 57.13 -6.46 -7.78
N VAL A 65 57.77 -6.21 -8.92
CA VAL A 65 58.02 -7.23 -9.95
C VAL A 65 58.94 -8.33 -9.42
N THR A 66 59.98 -7.95 -8.68
CA THR A 66 60.89 -8.91 -8.03
C THR A 66 60.15 -9.74 -6.98
N ALA A 67 59.39 -9.09 -6.09
CA ALA A 67 58.58 -9.76 -5.09
C ALA A 67 57.50 -10.69 -5.70
N LEU A 68 56.92 -10.32 -6.85
CA LEU A 68 56.03 -11.19 -7.61
C LEU A 68 56.78 -12.41 -8.18
N GLY A 69 58.00 -12.21 -8.69
CA GLY A 69 58.87 -13.29 -9.17
C GLY A 69 59.22 -14.28 -8.05
N ASP A 70 59.60 -13.76 -6.87
CA ASP A 70 59.85 -14.55 -5.66
C ASP A 70 58.61 -15.34 -5.26
N PHE A 71 57.45 -14.69 -5.21
CA PHE A 71 56.18 -15.34 -4.93
C PHE A 71 55.90 -16.47 -5.91
N LEU A 72 55.98 -16.23 -7.23
CA LEU A 72 55.72 -17.28 -8.24
C LEU A 72 56.79 -18.40 -8.23
N GLY A 73 58.01 -18.08 -7.80
CA GLY A 73 59.11 -19.03 -7.63
C GLY A 73 59.07 -19.84 -6.32
N GLY A 74 58.10 -19.59 -5.44
CA GLY A 74 57.97 -20.26 -4.14
C GLY A 74 58.88 -19.71 -3.05
N VAL A 75 59.51 -18.57 -3.25
CA VAL A 75 60.29 -17.86 -2.22
C VAL A 75 59.34 -16.94 -1.46
N VAL A 76 59.07 -17.27 -0.19
CA VAL A 76 58.03 -16.62 0.61
C VAL A 76 58.66 -15.65 1.63
N THR A 77 58.77 -14.38 1.24
CA THR A 77 59.02 -13.22 2.12
C THR A 77 57.72 -12.47 2.43
N PRO A 78 57.63 -11.64 3.50
CA PRO A 78 56.40 -10.90 3.80
C PRO A 78 55.90 -10.03 2.65
N LEU A 79 56.83 -9.38 1.90
CA LEU A 79 56.46 -8.57 0.74
C LEU A 79 55.97 -9.44 -0.42
N SER A 80 56.65 -10.54 -0.75
CA SER A 80 56.21 -11.46 -1.81
C SER A 80 54.85 -12.10 -1.51
N ALA A 81 54.60 -12.49 -0.25
CA ALA A 81 53.32 -13.00 0.22
C ALA A 81 52.23 -11.93 0.13
N GLY A 82 52.55 -10.69 0.50
CA GLY A 82 51.65 -9.54 0.37
C GLY A 82 51.31 -9.20 -1.09
N VAL A 83 52.28 -9.28 -2.01
CA VAL A 83 52.06 -9.12 -3.46
C VAL A 83 51.18 -10.26 -4.00
N GLY A 84 51.45 -11.50 -3.58
CA GLY A 84 50.62 -12.66 -3.91
C GLY A 84 49.17 -12.49 -3.47
N LEU A 85 48.95 -12.02 -2.24
CA LEU A 85 47.60 -11.74 -1.73
C LEU A 85 46.90 -10.60 -2.48
N ALA A 86 47.61 -9.50 -2.76
CA ALA A 86 47.05 -8.40 -3.55
C ALA A 86 46.67 -8.82 -4.98
N LEU A 87 47.40 -9.78 -5.56
CA LEU A 87 47.18 -10.29 -6.92
C LEU A 87 46.09 -11.34 -7.01
N LEU A 88 46.06 -12.29 -6.07
CA LEU A 88 45.19 -13.46 -6.07
C LEU A 88 43.90 -13.27 -5.25
N GLY A 89 43.86 -12.24 -4.40
CA GLY A 89 42.79 -12.04 -3.42
C GLY A 89 41.45 -11.61 -4.00
N GLY A 90 41.43 -10.84 -5.10
CA GLY A 90 40.21 -10.50 -5.85
C GLY A 90 38.98 -10.15 -4.97
N TYR A 91 37.79 -10.60 -5.36
CA TYR A 91 36.56 -10.53 -4.54
C TYR A 91 36.35 -11.76 -3.63
N GLU A 92 37.09 -12.85 -3.86
CA GLU A 92 36.99 -14.11 -3.10
C GLU A 92 38.40 -14.70 -2.85
N GLU A 93 38.94 -14.43 -1.66
CA GLU A 93 40.19 -15.00 -1.17
C GLU A 93 40.03 -16.52 -0.93
N PRO A 94 41.01 -17.35 -1.29
CA PRO A 94 40.94 -18.79 -1.02
C PRO A 94 41.01 -19.06 0.50
N PRO A 95 40.23 -20.00 1.03
CA PRO A 95 40.29 -20.38 2.44
C PRO A 95 41.67 -20.96 2.79
N GLY A 96 42.21 -20.60 3.97
CA GLY A 96 43.39 -21.25 4.55
C GLY A 96 44.76 -20.60 4.28
N VAL A 97 44.87 -19.56 3.44
CA VAL A 97 46.18 -18.91 3.16
C VAL A 97 46.87 -18.36 4.41
N VAL A 98 46.11 -17.73 5.30
CA VAL A 98 46.63 -17.20 6.56
C VAL A 98 47.07 -18.33 7.47
N ASP A 99 46.29 -19.41 7.56
CA ASP A 99 46.61 -20.57 8.38
C ASP A 99 47.91 -21.22 7.91
N GLN A 100 48.11 -21.35 6.58
CA GLN A 100 49.35 -21.83 5.99
C GLN A 100 50.55 -20.94 6.37
N TRP A 101 50.44 -19.61 6.24
CA TRP A 101 51.52 -18.70 6.65
C TRP A 101 51.85 -18.82 8.13
N VAL A 102 50.85 -19.00 8.98
CA VAL A 102 51.05 -19.16 10.42
C VAL A 102 51.73 -20.49 10.73
N VAL A 103 51.34 -21.58 10.07
CA VAL A 103 51.95 -22.91 10.24
C VAL A 103 53.40 -22.95 9.75
N GLU A 104 53.69 -22.34 8.60
CA GLU A 104 55.02 -22.42 7.97
C GLU A 104 56.01 -21.37 8.49
N HIS A 105 55.52 -20.18 8.85
CA HIS A 105 56.38 -19.01 9.14
C HIS A 105 56.00 -18.27 10.43
N GLY A 106 54.91 -18.67 11.11
CA GLY A 106 54.46 -18.07 12.37
C GLY A 106 53.55 -16.85 12.21
N VAL A 107 52.84 -16.51 13.29
CA VAL A 107 51.84 -15.41 13.31
C VAL A 107 52.44 -14.02 13.04
N VAL A 108 53.69 -13.80 13.45
CA VAL A 108 54.42 -12.55 13.20
C VAL A 108 54.65 -12.34 11.70
N PHE A 109 55.03 -13.40 10.98
CA PHE A 109 55.19 -13.35 9.53
C PHE A 109 53.85 -13.05 8.84
N ALA A 110 52.79 -13.74 9.23
CA ALA A 110 51.46 -13.56 8.64
C ALA A 110 50.92 -12.13 8.84
N ALA A 111 51.12 -11.54 10.02
CA ALA A 111 50.78 -10.15 10.30
C ALA A 111 51.56 -9.17 9.43
N ARG A 112 52.85 -9.40 9.25
CA ARG A 112 53.68 -8.57 8.37
C ARG A 112 53.25 -8.68 6.91
N ALA A 113 53.03 -9.90 6.43
CA ALA A 113 52.59 -10.15 5.06
C ALA A 113 51.25 -9.46 4.73
N LEU A 114 50.29 -9.54 5.66
CA LEU A 114 48.99 -8.89 5.49
C LEU A 114 49.11 -7.36 5.46
N VAL A 115 49.92 -6.75 6.33
CA VAL A 115 50.15 -5.30 6.30
C VAL A 115 50.86 -4.88 5.01
N GLN A 116 51.88 -5.62 4.56
CA GLN A 116 52.60 -5.30 3.33
C GLN A 116 51.70 -5.40 2.09
N SER A 117 50.70 -6.30 2.08
CA SER A 117 49.71 -6.39 0.99
C SER A 117 48.97 -5.06 0.74
N THR A 118 48.73 -4.26 1.79
CA THR A 118 48.05 -2.96 1.66
C THR A 118 48.84 -1.93 0.87
N ARG A 119 50.16 -2.10 0.81
CA ARG A 119 51.08 -1.19 0.13
C ARG A 119 51.18 -1.49 -1.36
N VAL A 120 50.53 -2.55 -1.85
CA VAL A 120 50.59 -3.00 -3.24
C VAL A 120 49.32 -2.60 -3.99
N HIS A 121 49.46 -2.01 -5.18
CA HIS A 121 48.35 -1.70 -6.08
C HIS A 121 48.57 -2.36 -7.44
N ILE A 122 47.50 -2.95 -7.97
CA ILE A 122 47.48 -3.60 -9.28
C ILE A 122 46.47 -2.88 -10.17
N GLY A 123 46.95 -2.19 -11.20
CA GLY A 123 46.14 -1.51 -12.21
C GLY A 123 46.03 -2.31 -13.51
N HIS A 124 45.06 -1.96 -14.35
CA HIS A 124 44.89 -2.53 -15.69
C HIS A 124 45.30 -1.52 -16.76
N VAL A 125 46.06 -1.96 -17.75
CA VAL A 125 46.37 -1.16 -18.94
C VAL A 125 45.25 -1.42 -19.96
N ASP A 126 44.26 -0.51 -20.02
CA ASP A 126 43.09 -0.46 -20.94
C ASP A 126 41.86 -1.36 -20.60
N PRO A 127 40.74 -0.78 -20.10
CA PRO A 127 39.50 -1.52 -19.80
C PRO A 127 38.65 -1.91 -21.03
N HIS A 128 39.01 -1.47 -22.25
CA HIS A 128 38.19 -1.68 -23.45
C HIS A 128 38.78 -2.69 -24.43
N ALA A 129 40.03 -3.12 -24.22
CA ALA A 129 40.69 -4.14 -25.03
C ALA A 129 40.19 -5.56 -24.63
N HIS A 130 39.35 -6.15 -25.48
CA HIS A 130 38.96 -7.56 -25.36
C HIS A 130 40.15 -8.44 -25.76
N GLY A 131 40.92 -8.94 -24.78
CA GLY A 131 41.72 -10.16 -24.97
C GLY A 131 43.09 -10.24 -24.31
N ASP A 132 43.72 -9.15 -23.85
CA ASP A 132 45.06 -9.22 -23.22
C ASP A 132 45.31 -8.07 -22.24
N THR A 133 44.67 -8.11 -21.06
CA THR A 133 44.84 -7.09 -20.02
C THR A 133 46.17 -7.29 -19.29
N ARG A 134 47.19 -6.50 -19.62
CA ARG A 134 48.44 -6.42 -18.84
C ARG A 134 48.17 -5.83 -17.46
N ARG A 135 48.81 -6.38 -16.43
CA ARG A 135 48.73 -5.88 -15.05
C ARG A 135 49.90 -4.96 -14.75
N LYS A 136 49.63 -3.76 -14.24
CA LYS A 136 50.66 -2.81 -13.80
C LYS A 136 50.75 -2.83 -12.27
N LEU A 137 51.92 -3.14 -11.72
CA LEU A 137 52.14 -3.15 -10.26
C LEU A 137 52.78 -1.82 -9.83
N TYR A 138 52.21 -1.18 -8.82
CA TYR A 138 52.78 0.03 -8.23
C TYR A 138 52.51 0.13 -6.73
N TRP A 139 53.30 0.94 -6.03
CA TRP A 139 53.06 1.24 -4.63
C TRP A 139 51.72 1.95 -4.47
N ALA A 140 50.90 1.47 -3.54
CA ALA A 140 49.64 2.09 -3.22
C ALA A 140 49.88 3.53 -2.75
N ASN A 141 48.98 4.43 -3.15
CA ASN A 141 49.00 5.79 -2.64
C ASN A 141 48.91 5.74 -1.10
N PRO A 142 49.87 6.35 -0.36
CA PRO A 142 49.94 6.29 1.11
C PRO A 142 48.66 6.74 1.82
N VAL A 143 47.86 7.55 1.11
CA VAL A 143 46.61 8.19 1.56
C VAL A 143 45.36 7.43 1.08
N ALA A 144 45.47 6.58 0.05
CA ALA A 144 44.31 5.90 -0.52
C ALA A 144 43.95 4.65 0.29
N PHE A 145 42.74 4.64 0.82
CA PHE A 145 42.17 3.53 1.58
C PHE A 145 41.10 2.81 0.74
N ARG A 146 41.20 1.49 0.58
CA ARG A 146 40.39 0.69 -0.37
C ARG A 146 39.54 -0.42 0.25
N PHE A 147 39.52 -0.56 1.57
CA PHE A 147 38.75 -1.63 2.20
C PHE A 147 37.33 -1.18 2.48
N GLU A 148 36.37 -1.88 1.87
CA GLU A 148 34.95 -1.68 2.14
C GLU A 148 34.46 -2.50 3.36
N LYS A 149 35.13 -3.63 3.62
CA LYS A 149 34.86 -4.55 4.73
C LYS A 149 36.10 -5.40 5.02
N ALA A 150 36.14 -6.02 6.20
CA ALA A 150 37.23 -6.93 6.52
C ALA A 150 37.18 -8.18 5.63
N THR A 151 38.29 -8.50 4.96
CA THR A 151 38.45 -9.68 4.10
C THR A 151 38.55 -10.97 4.94
N GLY A 152 38.47 -12.14 4.28
CA GLY A 152 38.56 -13.43 4.95
C GLY A 152 39.91 -13.60 5.67
N ALA A 153 41.00 -13.21 5.01
CA ALA A 153 42.35 -13.22 5.56
C ALA A 153 42.49 -12.28 6.78
N GLN A 154 41.93 -11.06 6.69
CA GLN A 154 41.96 -10.10 7.80
C GLN A 154 41.20 -10.64 9.03
N ARG A 155 39.98 -11.15 8.83
CA ARG A 155 39.18 -11.77 9.92
C ARG A 155 39.88 -12.97 10.53
N ARG A 156 40.43 -13.85 9.70
CA ARG A 156 41.09 -15.07 10.17
C ARG A 156 42.36 -14.76 10.94
N LEU A 157 43.20 -13.85 10.45
CA LEU A 157 44.40 -13.46 11.18
C LEU A 157 44.08 -12.80 12.52
N ARG A 158 43.07 -11.92 12.57
CA ARG A 158 42.60 -11.31 13.82
C ARG A 158 42.17 -12.37 14.85
N GLU A 159 41.44 -13.40 14.41
CA GLU A 159 41.02 -14.51 15.27
C GLU A 159 42.22 -15.30 15.84
N ILE A 160 43.25 -15.53 15.02
CA ILE A 160 44.51 -16.17 15.43
C ILE A 160 45.27 -15.31 16.43
N ILE A 161 45.43 -14.00 16.17
CA ILE A 161 46.11 -13.04 17.06
C ILE A 161 45.37 -12.93 18.41
N ALA A 162 44.03 -12.89 18.39
CA ALA A 162 43.22 -12.81 19.59
C ALA A 162 43.42 -14.02 20.52
N SER A 163 43.80 -15.17 19.96
CA SER A 163 43.96 -16.44 20.67
C SER A 163 45.41 -16.85 20.92
N CYS A 164 46.39 -16.10 20.41
CA CYS A 164 47.81 -16.46 20.55
C CYS A 164 48.36 -16.18 21.97
N PRO A 165 49.45 -16.87 22.38
CA PRO A 165 50.11 -16.63 23.66
C PRO A 165 50.63 -15.19 23.80
N ASP A 166 50.74 -14.67 25.03
CA ASP A 166 51.16 -13.28 25.30
C ASP A 166 52.50 -12.90 24.65
N ALA A 167 53.45 -13.83 24.58
CA ALA A 167 54.76 -13.60 23.97
C ALA A 167 54.68 -13.39 22.45
N GLU A 168 53.84 -14.17 21.76
CA GLU A 168 53.60 -14.02 20.32
C GLU A 168 52.80 -12.75 20.03
N TYR A 169 51.81 -12.44 20.86
CA TYR A 169 51.03 -11.20 20.78
C TYR A 169 51.94 -9.97 20.89
N ALA A 170 52.85 -9.95 21.88
CA ALA A 170 53.84 -8.87 22.04
C ALA A 170 54.77 -8.73 20.81
N ALA A 171 55.19 -9.85 20.21
CA ALA A 171 56.00 -9.84 19.00
C ALA A 171 55.23 -9.32 17.77
N VAL A 172 53.95 -9.65 17.64
CA VAL A 172 53.07 -9.09 16.60
C VAL A 172 52.93 -7.57 16.78
N LEU A 173 52.71 -7.08 18.01
CA LEU A 173 52.63 -5.65 18.27
C LEU A 173 53.90 -4.91 17.85
N ALA A 174 55.07 -5.44 18.17
CA ALA A 174 56.35 -4.83 17.81
C ALA A 174 56.53 -4.72 16.29
N VAL A 175 56.19 -5.76 15.53
CA VAL A 175 56.35 -5.73 14.06
C VAL A 175 55.31 -4.83 13.38
N LEU A 176 54.08 -4.79 13.88
CA LEU A 176 53.06 -3.87 13.37
C LEU A 176 53.40 -2.40 13.66
N GLU A 177 54.14 -2.10 14.73
CA GLU A 177 54.66 -0.76 15.04
C GLU A 177 55.59 -0.24 13.96
N ASP A 178 56.51 -1.09 13.51
CA ASP A 178 57.50 -0.68 12.50
C ASP A 178 56.87 -0.52 11.09
N ASP A 179 55.79 -1.25 10.79
CA ASP A 179 55.23 -1.36 9.43
C ASP A 179 53.97 -0.48 9.18
N ARG A 180 53.54 0.35 10.14
CA ARG A 180 52.33 1.21 10.02
C ARG A 180 52.51 2.58 9.35
N SER A 181 53.27 2.64 8.26
CA SER A 181 53.67 3.91 7.63
C SER A 181 52.64 4.59 6.71
N THR A 182 51.48 3.97 6.46
CA THR A 182 50.44 4.49 5.55
C THR A 182 49.08 4.45 6.22
N SER A 183 48.11 5.26 5.80
CA SER A 183 46.78 5.26 6.42
C SER A 183 46.09 3.89 6.30
N ALA A 184 46.35 3.13 5.22
CA ALA A 184 45.86 1.76 5.08
C ALA A 184 46.52 0.77 6.05
N SER A 185 47.84 0.85 6.26
CA SER A 185 48.53 -0.03 7.21
C SER A 185 48.20 0.28 8.67
N LYS A 186 48.02 1.56 9.02
CA LYS A 186 47.54 1.97 10.36
C LYS A 186 46.16 1.41 10.68
N ALA A 187 45.23 1.53 9.73
CA ALA A 187 43.87 1.01 9.89
C ALA A 187 43.83 -0.53 9.99
N ILE A 188 44.62 -1.27 9.19
CA ILE A 188 44.73 -2.73 9.37
C ILE A 188 45.33 -3.08 10.72
N ALA A 189 46.38 -2.38 11.17
CA ALA A 189 46.98 -2.63 12.48
C ALA A 189 45.96 -2.42 13.61
N ALA A 190 45.24 -1.30 13.60
CA ALA A 190 44.17 -1.03 14.56
C ALA A 190 43.06 -2.10 14.53
N TYR A 191 42.72 -2.61 13.34
CA TYR A 191 41.74 -3.69 13.19
C TYR A 191 42.21 -5.03 13.74
N LEU A 192 43.48 -5.40 13.54
CA LEU A 192 44.04 -6.68 13.99
C LEU A 192 44.24 -6.74 15.50
N VAL A 193 44.56 -5.60 16.13
CA VAL A 193 44.79 -5.48 17.57
C VAL A 193 43.96 -4.34 18.18
N PRO A 194 42.62 -4.51 18.25
CA PRO A 194 41.69 -3.47 18.71
C PRO A 194 41.89 -3.03 20.17
N GLU A 195 42.75 -3.72 20.92
CA GLU A 195 43.14 -3.39 22.29
C GLU A 195 44.10 -2.18 22.34
N ARG A 196 44.79 -1.85 21.24
CA ARG A 196 45.61 -0.63 21.10
C ARG A 196 44.74 0.56 20.72
N LEU A 197 44.09 1.14 21.73
CA LEU A 197 43.18 2.28 21.57
C LEU A 197 43.85 3.48 20.89
N ASP A 198 45.14 3.70 21.17
CA ASP A 198 45.94 4.75 20.56
C ASP A 198 46.17 4.55 19.06
N TRP A 199 46.33 3.30 18.60
CA TRP A 199 46.44 3.00 17.16
C TRP A 199 45.12 3.20 16.43
N PHE A 200 44.00 2.90 17.10
CA PHE A 200 42.67 3.20 16.57
C PHE A 200 42.48 4.71 16.42
N ASP A 201 42.77 5.49 17.46
CA ASP A 201 42.62 6.95 17.44
C ASP A 201 43.49 7.58 16.35
N GLU A 202 44.73 7.10 16.17
CA GLU A 202 45.62 7.52 15.07
C GLU A 202 45.01 7.19 13.70
N ALA A 203 44.50 5.96 13.50
CA ALA A 203 43.90 5.55 12.24
C ALA A 203 42.64 6.34 11.88
N VAL A 204 41.85 6.74 12.89
CA VAL A 204 40.67 7.59 12.73
C VAL A 204 41.04 9.00 12.31
N GLU A 205 42.09 9.59 12.92
CA GLU A 205 42.56 10.93 12.57
C GLU A 205 43.14 10.96 11.15
N ASP A 206 43.99 9.99 10.81
CA ASP A 206 44.50 9.78 9.44
C ASP A 206 43.35 9.62 8.42
N ALA A 207 42.31 8.86 8.76
CA ALA A 207 41.16 8.66 7.88
C ALA A 207 40.34 9.96 7.70
N HIS A 208 40.23 10.78 8.74
CA HIS A 208 39.51 12.06 8.72
C HIS A 208 40.25 13.14 7.91
N GLU A 209 41.57 13.24 8.01
CA GLU A 209 42.36 14.23 7.25
C GLU A 209 42.30 14.00 5.73
N ASN A 210 42.02 12.76 5.32
CA ASN A 210 42.06 12.32 3.92
C ASN A 210 40.68 12.28 3.21
N MET A 211 39.71 13.06 3.71
CA MET A 211 38.27 13.01 3.37
C MET A 211 37.85 13.56 1.98
N TYR A 212 38.78 14.00 1.12
CA TYR A 212 38.47 14.72 -0.14
C TYR A 212 38.00 13.84 -1.33
N LEU A 213 37.78 12.53 -1.15
CA LEU A 213 37.48 11.58 -2.24
C LEU A 213 36.02 11.05 -2.22
N GLY A 214 35.02 11.93 -2.43
CA GLY A 214 33.64 11.58 -2.88
C GLY A 214 32.68 10.77 -1.95
N PRO A 215 31.36 11.08 -1.93
CA PRO A 215 30.41 10.64 -0.89
C PRO A 215 30.25 9.12 -0.67
N ASN A 216 30.35 8.28 -1.72
CA ASN A 216 30.08 6.84 -1.60
C ASN A 216 31.28 6.01 -1.11
N GLN A 217 32.52 6.46 -1.34
CA GLN A 217 33.72 5.75 -0.87
C GLN A 217 33.99 5.96 0.63
N HIS A 218 33.15 6.76 1.31
CA HIS A 218 33.33 7.13 2.71
C HIS A 218 32.65 6.17 3.68
N LEU A 219 31.48 5.64 3.35
CA LEU A 219 30.68 4.80 4.25
C LEU A 219 31.39 3.49 4.60
N ASP A 220 32.02 2.86 3.61
CA ASP A 220 32.59 1.54 3.79
C ASP A 220 33.91 1.54 4.61
N LYS A 221 34.66 2.66 4.60
CA LYS A 221 35.89 2.80 5.42
C LYS A 221 35.59 2.78 6.92
N TRP A 222 34.48 3.41 7.31
CA TRP A 222 34.05 3.47 8.70
C TRP A 222 33.47 2.15 9.18
N ALA A 223 32.88 1.35 8.30
CA ALA A 223 32.45 -0.01 8.65
C ALA A 223 33.64 -0.88 9.07
N PHE A 224 34.76 -0.79 8.32
CA PHE A 224 35.99 -1.49 8.65
C PHE A 224 36.56 -1.07 10.02
N LEU A 225 36.78 0.23 10.23
CA LEU A 225 37.28 0.74 11.51
C LEU A 225 36.28 0.51 12.66
N GLY A 226 34.97 0.51 12.38
CA GLY A 226 33.95 0.24 13.40
C GLY A 226 34.08 -1.14 14.03
N SER A 227 34.64 -2.11 13.30
CA SER A 227 34.93 -3.45 13.83
C SER A 227 36.11 -3.46 14.83
N ALA A 228 36.87 -2.38 14.90
CA ALA A 228 38.02 -2.20 15.80
C ALA A 228 37.68 -1.38 17.07
N MET A 229 36.49 -0.77 17.13
CA MET A 229 36.09 0.03 18.30
C MET A 229 35.99 -0.81 19.57
N SER A 230 36.41 -0.24 20.69
CA SER A 230 36.48 -0.91 21.99
C SER A 230 35.80 -0.14 23.13
N SER A 231 35.32 1.09 22.90
CA SER A 231 34.60 1.86 23.92
C SER A 231 33.53 2.81 23.35
N VAL A 232 32.60 3.26 24.20
CA VAL A 232 31.55 4.23 23.84
C VAL A 232 32.16 5.61 23.55
N GLU A 233 33.27 5.97 24.19
CA GLU A 233 34.00 7.20 23.96
C GLU A 233 34.59 7.23 22.55
N GLN A 234 35.21 6.13 22.10
CA GLN A 234 35.72 6.00 20.73
C GLN A 234 34.60 6.14 19.70
N PHE A 235 33.46 5.49 19.94
CA PHE A 235 32.28 5.64 19.10
C PHE A 235 31.82 7.11 19.00
N THR A 236 31.77 7.79 20.15
CA THR A 236 31.35 9.20 20.22
C THR A 236 32.36 10.13 19.52
N ALA A 237 33.66 9.86 19.67
CA ALA A 237 34.74 10.62 19.05
C ALA A 237 34.73 10.50 17.52
N VAL A 238 34.49 9.30 16.99
CA VAL A 238 34.30 9.05 15.55
C VAL A 238 33.07 9.77 15.03
N ARG A 239 31.96 9.69 15.79
CA ARG A 239 30.70 10.34 15.42
C ARG A 239 30.85 11.86 15.30
N ALA A 240 31.61 12.49 16.19
CA ALA A 240 31.83 13.93 16.17
C ALA A 240 32.62 14.39 14.93
N ARG A 241 33.49 13.53 14.38
CA ARG A 241 34.38 13.84 13.25
C ARG A 241 33.76 13.50 11.89
N ASN A 242 32.79 12.59 11.84
CA ASN A 242 32.19 12.17 10.58
C ASN A 242 30.66 12.24 10.62
N GLN A 243 30.11 13.15 9.83
CA GLN A 243 28.66 13.27 9.68
C GLN A 243 28.00 12.02 9.14
N TYR A 244 28.69 11.14 8.41
CA TYR A 244 28.18 9.88 7.86
C TYR A 244 28.42 8.65 8.73
N SER A 245 29.00 8.83 9.93
CA SER A 245 29.31 7.75 10.89
C SER A 245 28.11 6.93 11.31
N PHE A 246 26.89 7.39 11.06
CA PHE A 246 25.68 6.74 11.51
C PHE A 246 25.32 5.48 10.72
N TYR A 247 25.77 5.29 9.47
CA TYR A 247 25.41 4.15 8.61
C TYR A 247 26.02 2.78 8.97
N TRP A 248 26.84 2.69 10.04
CA TRP A 248 27.46 1.44 10.49
C TRP A 248 26.50 0.25 10.70
N PRO A 249 25.22 0.40 11.12
CA PRO A 249 24.35 -0.75 11.35
C PRO A 249 23.97 -1.49 10.08
N ARG A 250 24.22 -0.91 8.89
CA ARG A 250 24.05 -1.59 7.60
C ARG A 250 24.97 -2.82 7.46
N TYR A 251 26.07 -2.83 8.19
CA TYR A 251 27.03 -3.92 8.22
C TYR A 251 26.78 -4.77 9.48
N VAL A 252 26.03 -5.86 9.30
CA VAL A 252 25.53 -6.71 10.40
C VAL A 252 26.67 -7.28 11.25
N ASP A 253 27.80 -7.60 10.64
CA ASP A 253 29.01 -8.09 11.32
C ASP A 253 29.67 -7.02 12.20
N VAL A 254 29.70 -5.76 11.75
CA VAL A 254 30.17 -4.62 12.56
C VAL A 254 29.27 -4.43 13.77
N LEU A 255 27.95 -4.49 13.57
CA LEU A 255 26.98 -4.37 14.65
C LEU A 255 27.15 -5.46 15.71
N ARG A 256 27.25 -6.72 15.28
CA ARG A 256 27.43 -7.85 16.18
C ARG A 256 28.76 -7.76 16.94
N THR A 257 29.81 -7.30 16.26
CA THR A 257 31.13 -7.05 16.86
C THR A 257 31.11 -5.92 17.88
N LEU A 258 30.31 -4.87 17.67
CA LEU A 258 30.09 -3.79 18.65
C LEU A 258 29.38 -4.29 19.92
N VAL A 259 28.39 -5.17 19.77
CA VAL A 259 27.71 -5.80 20.93
C VAL A 259 28.66 -6.70 21.70
N ASP A 260 29.54 -7.43 21.02
CA ASP A 260 30.63 -8.19 21.66
C ASP A 260 31.59 -7.28 22.42
N ALA A 261 31.94 -6.13 21.84
CA ALA A 261 32.91 -5.19 22.42
C ALA A 261 32.37 -4.42 23.63
N LEU A 262 31.15 -3.91 23.54
CA LEU A 262 30.58 -2.97 24.52
C LEU A 262 29.61 -3.64 25.50
N GLY A 263 29.19 -4.87 25.23
CA GLY A 263 28.22 -5.57 26.06
C GLY A 263 26.90 -4.79 26.18
N PRO A 264 26.33 -4.65 27.40
CA PRO A 264 25.09 -3.89 27.63
C PRO A 264 25.16 -2.43 27.17
N ASP A 265 26.34 -1.81 27.16
CA ASP A 265 26.52 -0.40 26.77
C ASP A 265 26.32 -0.17 25.26
N ALA A 266 26.22 -1.24 24.45
CA ALA A 266 25.80 -1.15 23.05
C ALA A 266 24.31 -0.80 22.89
N VAL A 267 23.46 -1.13 23.88
CA VAL A 267 21.99 -1.01 23.75
C VAL A 267 21.54 0.45 23.54
N PRO A 268 22.04 1.45 24.30
CA PRO A 268 21.69 2.85 24.03
C PRO A 268 22.10 3.33 22.64
N LEU A 269 23.23 2.85 22.11
CA LEU A 269 23.70 3.20 20.76
C LEU A 269 22.76 2.63 19.69
N LEU A 270 22.35 1.38 19.86
CA LEU A 270 21.36 0.73 18.97
C LEU A 270 19.99 1.41 19.09
N ALA A 271 19.55 1.77 20.30
CA ALA A 271 18.30 2.47 20.54
C ALA A 271 18.26 3.81 19.78
N GLU A 272 19.34 4.57 19.82
CA GLU A 272 19.47 5.81 19.06
C GLU A 272 19.33 5.59 17.56
N GLN A 273 20.00 4.56 17.00
CA GLN A 273 19.90 4.25 15.57
C GLN A 273 18.49 3.80 15.18
N ALA A 274 17.80 3.05 16.05
CA ALA A 274 16.42 2.62 15.83
C ALA A 274 15.42 3.79 15.81
N MET A 275 15.71 4.89 16.50
CA MET A 275 14.84 6.08 16.58
C MET A 275 15.15 7.14 15.52
N ARG A 276 16.23 6.97 14.76
CA ARG A 276 16.69 7.93 13.75
C ARG A 276 15.82 7.88 12.49
N ASP A 277 15.63 9.03 11.85
CA ASP A 277 15.05 9.09 10.50
C ASP A 277 16.11 8.76 9.45
N TRP A 278 15.90 7.67 8.73
CA TRP A 278 16.84 7.11 7.75
C TRP A 278 16.52 7.47 6.30
N GLY A 279 15.42 8.19 6.04
CA GLY A 279 15.04 8.66 4.71
C GLY A 279 15.12 7.58 3.61
N THR A 280 16.19 7.62 2.80
CA THR A 280 16.44 6.73 1.66
C THR A 280 16.98 5.34 2.01
N SER A 281 17.28 5.04 3.28
CA SER A 281 17.77 3.73 3.74
C SER A 281 16.83 3.06 4.76
N PRO A 282 15.60 2.68 4.36
CA PRO A 282 14.57 2.20 5.26
C PRO A 282 14.82 0.79 5.83
N ASP A 283 15.84 0.08 5.36
CA ASP A 283 16.25 -1.25 5.80
C ASP A 283 17.03 -1.23 7.14
N VAL A 284 17.69 -0.12 7.45
CA VAL A 284 18.55 -0.03 8.66
C VAL A 284 17.78 -0.22 9.98
N PRO A 285 16.60 0.41 10.19
CA PRO A 285 15.80 0.15 11.38
C PRO A 285 15.44 -1.33 11.59
N GLU A 286 15.22 -2.09 10.51
CA GLU A 286 14.91 -3.52 10.59
C GLU A 286 16.09 -4.34 11.12
N VAL A 287 17.31 -4.04 10.65
CA VAL A 287 18.53 -4.68 11.15
C VAL A 287 18.75 -4.37 12.64
N VAL A 288 18.60 -3.11 13.03
CA VAL A 288 18.84 -2.65 14.41
C VAL A 288 17.78 -3.19 15.37
N LEU A 289 16.50 -3.06 15.04
CA LEU A 289 15.41 -3.60 15.87
C LEU A 289 15.48 -5.12 15.93
N GLY A 290 15.87 -5.79 14.84
CA GLY A 290 16.11 -7.22 14.80
C GLY A 290 17.18 -7.63 15.80
N ALA A 291 18.29 -6.90 15.83
CA ALA A 291 19.35 -7.11 16.81
C ALA A 291 18.84 -6.93 18.25
N LEU A 292 18.13 -5.83 18.53
CA LEU A 292 17.57 -5.54 19.86
C LEU A 292 16.60 -6.64 20.35
N ALA A 293 15.82 -7.26 19.44
CA ALA A 293 14.89 -8.34 19.76
C ALA A 293 15.55 -9.66 20.19
N GLU A 294 16.85 -9.84 19.89
CA GLU A 294 17.61 -11.01 20.33
C GLU A 294 18.38 -10.78 21.64
N LEU A 295 18.57 -9.52 22.07
CA LEU A 295 19.34 -9.18 23.26
C LEU A 295 18.54 -9.41 24.55
N SER A 296 19.16 -10.07 25.52
CA SER A 296 18.60 -10.27 26.86
C SER A 296 18.74 -9.00 27.73
N SER A 297 18.08 -7.91 27.34
CA SER A 297 18.11 -6.61 28.03
C SER A 297 16.73 -5.97 28.13
N ASP A 298 16.38 -5.46 29.31
CA ASP A 298 15.14 -4.68 29.53
C ASP A 298 15.13 -3.43 28.65
N ALA A 299 16.25 -2.70 28.57
CA ALA A 299 16.36 -1.50 27.74
C ALA A 299 16.16 -1.81 26.24
N ALA A 300 16.66 -2.95 25.76
CA ALA A 300 16.44 -3.37 24.37
C ALA A 300 14.96 -3.69 24.10
N PHE A 301 14.29 -4.34 25.05
CA PHE A 301 12.87 -4.65 24.97
C PHE A 301 12.01 -3.38 25.03
N GLU A 302 12.35 -2.41 25.89
CA GLU A 302 11.66 -1.13 25.99
C GLU A 302 11.73 -0.31 24.69
N VAL A 303 12.84 -0.37 23.95
CA VAL A 303 12.92 0.25 22.62
C VAL A 303 11.90 -0.35 21.66
N LEU A 304 11.75 -1.68 21.64
CA LEU A 304 10.74 -2.36 20.81
C LEU A 304 9.32 -1.95 21.21
N VAL A 305 9.05 -1.84 22.52
CA VAL A 305 7.75 -1.37 23.05
C VAL A 305 7.47 0.07 22.66
N SER A 306 8.47 0.94 22.71
CA SER A 306 8.36 2.36 22.31
C SER A 306 8.00 2.54 20.84
N GLN A 307 8.22 1.50 20.02
CA GLN A 307 7.93 1.48 18.59
C GLN A 307 6.86 0.43 18.21
N ALA A 308 6.07 -0.07 19.16
CA ALA A 308 5.19 -1.23 18.98
C ALA A 308 4.16 -1.10 17.83
N ASP A 309 3.73 0.11 17.46
CA ASP A 309 2.83 0.36 16.33
C ASP A 309 3.54 0.31 14.96
N GLY A 310 4.88 0.29 14.96
CA GLY A 310 5.71 0.25 13.77
C GLY A 310 5.63 -1.11 13.06
N LYS A 311 5.50 -1.08 11.73
CA LYS A 311 5.43 -2.26 10.84
C LYS A 311 6.57 -3.26 11.06
N VAL A 312 7.77 -2.77 11.35
CA VAL A 312 8.98 -3.58 11.56
C VAL A 312 9.13 -4.01 13.03
N ALA A 313 8.91 -3.08 13.96
CA ALA A 313 9.08 -3.35 15.39
C ALA A 313 8.05 -4.35 15.94
N ARG A 314 6.81 -4.32 15.46
CA ARG A 314 5.72 -5.17 15.96
C ARG A 314 5.97 -6.70 15.85
N PRO A 315 6.35 -7.26 14.69
CA PRO A 315 6.69 -8.68 14.59
C PRO A 315 7.91 -9.03 15.46
N LEU A 316 8.91 -8.14 15.52
CA LEU A 316 10.12 -8.33 16.33
C LEU A 316 9.83 -8.30 17.84
N LEU A 317 8.93 -7.43 18.30
CA LEU A 317 8.45 -7.38 19.68
C LEU A 317 7.72 -8.68 20.06
N SER A 318 6.96 -9.26 19.13
CA SER A 318 6.29 -10.55 19.35
C SER A 318 7.31 -11.69 19.45
N ALA A 319 8.29 -11.73 18.56
CA ALA A 319 9.39 -12.71 18.63
C ALA A 319 10.22 -12.56 19.93
N ALA A 320 10.48 -11.33 20.37
CA ALA A 320 11.12 -11.05 21.64
C ALA A 320 10.25 -11.49 22.83
N THR A 321 8.93 -11.38 22.73
CA THR A 321 7.97 -11.84 23.75
C THR A 321 8.03 -13.35 23.92
N ASP A 322 8.06 -14.10 22.82
CA ASP A 322 8.20 -15.56 22.86
C ASP A 322 9.56 -15.99 23.45
N ARG A 323 10.63 -15.25 23.11
CA ARG A 323 11.99 -15.53 23.59
C ARG A 323 12.19 -15.15 25.06
N PHE A 324 11.54 -14.08 25.54
CA PHE A 324 11.68 -13.55 26.90
C PHE A 324 10.31 -13.37 27.59
N PRO A 325 9.59 -14.47 27.87
CA PRO A 325 8.16 -14.42 28.24
C PRO A 325 7.87 -13.72 29.57
N VAL A 326 8.74 -13.86 30.58
CA VAL A 326 8.59 -13.20 31.89
C VAL A 326 8.89 -11.70 31.79
N ARG A 327 9.92 -11.31 31.04
CA ARG A 327 10.26 -9.91 30.74
C ARG A 327 9.13 -9.22 29.99
N ALA A 328 8.52 -9.90 29.02
CA ALA A 328 7.37 -9.39 28.28
C ALA A 328 6.18 -9.05 29.20
N LEU A 329 5.86 -9.92 30.18
CA LEU A 329 4.81 -9.60 31.16
C LEU A 329 5.15 -8.36 32.00
N ARG A 330 6.41 -8.23 32.43
CA ARG A 330 6.90 -7.08 33.20
C ARG A 330 6.80 -5.77 32.44
N LEU A 331 7.22 -5.75 31.17
CA LEU A 331 7.40 -4.51 30.40
C LEU A 331 6.17 -4.14 29.56
N LEU A 332 5.43 -5.12 29.02
CA LEU A 332 4.22 -4.82 28.23
C LEU A 332 3.04 -4.39 29.09
N THR A 333 2.90 -4.92 30.32
CA THR A 333 1.77 -4.56 31.21
C THR A 333 1.69 -3.06 31.52
N PRO A 334 2.76 -2.39 31.99
CA PRO A 334 2.73 -0.95 32.19
C PRO A 334 2.61 -0.16 30.87
N ALA A 335 3.23 -0.64 29.78
CA ALA A 335 3.12 0.01 28.48
C ALA A 335 1.70 -0.01 27.89
N ALA A 336 0.98 -1.12 28.10
CA ALA A 336 -0.41 -1.28 27.71
C ALA A 336 -1.38 -0.34 28.45
N ALA A 337 -1.00 0.13 29.65
CA ALA A 337 -1.81 1.08 30.43
C ALA A 337 -1.67 2.54 29.94
N GLY A 338 -0.75 2.80 29.01
CA GLY A 338 -0.53 4.13 28.43
C GLY A 338 -1.64 4.58 27.48
N SER A 339 -1.44 5.73 26.85
CA SER A 339 -2.31 6.24 25.79
C SER A 339 -1.53 6.42 24.48
N GLY A 340 -2.20 6.25 23.34
CA GLY A 340 -1.58 6.36 22.02
C GLY A 340 -1.49 5.03 21.28
N LYS A 341 -0.85 5.05 20.11
CA LYS A 341 -0.83 3.88 19.21
C LYS A 341 0.06 2.74 19.72
N ASN A 342 1.26 3.08 20.21
CA ASN A 342 2.18 2.09 20.79
C ASN A 342 1.59 1.39 22.03
N ALA A 343 0.85 2.11 22.87
CA ALA A 343 0.15 1.51 24.02
C ALA A 343 -0.88 0.46 23.58
N ARG A 344 -1.68 0.77 22.53
CA ARG A 344 -2.64 -0.19 21.96
C ARG A 344 -1.95 -1.40 21.32
N ALA A 345 -0.85 -1.18 20.62
CA ALA A 345 -0.06 -2.26 20.03
C ALA A 345 0.56 -3.15 21.12
N ALA A 346 1.12 -2.56 22.18
CA ALA A 346 1.63 -3.27 23.34
C ALA A 346 0.52 -4.04 24.09
N GLU A 347 -0.66 -3.45 24.26
CA GLU A 347 -1.85 -4.12 24.83
C GLU A 347 -2.23 -5.34 24.01
N GLN A 348 -2.21 -5.22 22.67
CA GLN A 348 -2.53 -6.33 21.79
C GLN A 348 -1.51 -7.48 21.93
N VAL A 349 -0.21 -7.18 21.90
CA VAL A 349 0.86 -8.18 22.08
C VAL A 349 0.76 -8.82 23.47
N LEU A 350 0.51 -8.04 24.52
CA LEU A 350 0.30 -8.55 25.89
C LEU A 350 -0.89 -9.49 25.95
N ARG A 351 -2.04 -9.10 25.38
CA ARG A 351 -3.26 -9.91 25.37
C ARG A 351 -3.04 -11.24 24.65
N GLN A 352 -2.33 -11.22 23.52
CA GLN A 352 -1.95 -12.41 22.77
C GLN A 352 -1.06 -13.34 23.60
N HIS A 353 -0.01 -12.78 24.21
CA HIS A 353 0.92 -13.53 25.05
C HIS A 353 0.24 -14.19 26.25
N VAL A 354 -0.61 -13.44 26.97
CA VAL A 354 -1.33 -13.94 28.15
C VAL A 354 -2.32 -15.03 27.77
N ARG A 355 -3.07 -14.84 26.68
CA ARG A 355 -4.03 -15.85 26.20
C ARG A 355 -3.34 -17.16 25.84
N ALA A 356 -2.22 -17.09 25.13
CA ALA A 356 -1.48 -18.27 24.70
C ALA A 356 -0.83 -19.06 25.86
N ASN A 357 -0.70 -18.44 27.04
CA ASN A 357 0.08 -18.97 28.16
C ASN A 357 -0.62 -18.82 29.53
N LEU A 358 -1.96 -18.91 29.59
CA LEU A 358 -2.73 -18.63 30.81
C LEU A 358 -2.24 -19.40 32.06
N ASP A 359 -1.91 -20.68 31.90
CA ASP A 359 -1.44 -21.52 33.00
C ASP A 359 -0.05 -21.07 33.49
N GLN A 360 0.88 -20.83 32.56
CA GLN A 360 2.23 -20.38 32.87
C GLN A 360 2.21 -18.97 33.48
N VAL A 361 1.38 -18.07 32.95
CA VAL A 361 1.15 -16.73 33.50
C VAL A 361 0.64 -16.84 34.93
N GLY A 362 -0.30 -17.75 35.21
CA GLY A 362 -0.80 -18.02 36.56
C GLY A 362 0.29 -18.46 37.54
N GLN A 363 1.25 -19.29 37.09
CA GLN A 363 2.38 -19.76 37.91
C GLN A 363 3.39 -18.65 38.23
N VAL A 364 3.66 -17.76 37.28
CA VAL A 364 4.64 -16.67 37.47
C VAL A 364 4.03 -15.42 38.11
N LEU A 365 2.71 -15.20 37.99
CA LEU A 365 2.01 -14.00 38.49
C LEU A 365 2.34 -13.64 39.95
N PRO A 366 2.45 -14.58 40.92
CA PRO A 366 2.82 -14.24 42.29
C PRO A 366 4.22 -13.63 42.44
N HIS A 367 5.14 -13.99 41.53
CA HIS A 367 6.55 -13.63 41.53
C HIS A 367 6.85 -12.34 40.74
N LEU A 368 5.86 -11.77 40.03
CA LEU A 368 6.02 -10.53 39.29
C LEU A 368 5.98 -9.28 40.20
N PRO A 369 6.55 -8.14 39.76
CA PRO A 369 6.54 -6.90 40.54
C PRO A 369 5.14 -6.43 40.95
N GLU A 370 5.00 -5.84 42.14
CA GLU A 370 3.68 -5.50 42.72
C GLU A 370 2.82 -4.60 41.83
N HIS A 371 3.44 -3.67 41.10
CA HIS A 371 2.74 -2.73 40.23
C HIS A 371 2.18 -3.39 38.95
N VAL A 372 2.66 -4.58 38.57
CA VAL A 372 2.21 -5.34 37.39
C VAL A 372 1.03 -6.27 37.73
N ARG A 373 1.09 -6.92 38.91
CA ARG A 373 0.17 -8.02 39.28
C ARG A 373 -1.32 -7.68 39.15
N PRO A 374 -1.84 -6.53 39.62
CA PRO A 374 -3.28 -6.25 39.59
C PRO A 374 -3.85 -6.11 38.17
N ALA A 375 -3.11 -5.46 37.27
CA ALA A 375 -3.52 -5.28 35.89
C ALA A 375 -3.52 -6.62 35.14
N LEU A 376 -2.48 -7.42 35.35
CA LEU A 376 -2.35 -8.74 34.73
C LEU A 376 -3.38 -9.74 35.26
N ALA A 377 -3.67 -9.73 36.58
CA ALA A 377 -4.73 -10.56 37.17
C ALA A 377 -6.12 -10.26 36.58
N ARG A 378 -6.46 -8.97 36.39
CA ARG A 378 -7.72 -8.58 35.70
C ARG A 378 -7.74 -9.01 34.25
N LEU A 379 -6.60 -9.02 33.57
CA LEU A 379 -6.51 -9.50 32.19
C LEU A 379 -6.71 -11.02 32.12
N VAL A 380 -6.07 -11.79 33.01
CA VAL A 380 -6.26 -13.24 33.13
C VAL A 380 -7.73 -13.59 33.41
N GLU A 381 -8.38 -12.89 34.34
CA GLU A 381 -9.80 -13.11 34.65
C GLU A 381 -10.70 -12.85 33.44
N ARG A 382 -10.47 -11.74 32.71
CA ARG A 382 -11.21 -11.41 31.48
C ARG A 382 -10.99 -12.40 30.35
N LEU A 383 -9.85 -13.09 30.34
CA LEU A 383 -9.48 -14.06 29.31
C LEU A 383 -9.83 -15.50 29.70
N ARG A 384 -10.52 -15.72 30.84
CA ARG A 384 -10.95 -17.06 31.24
C ARG A 384 -11.86 -17.67 30.17
N PRO A 385 -11.60 -18.91 29.71
CA PRO A 385 -12.43 -19.54 28.69
C PRO A 385 -13.87 -19.80 29.18
N ALA A 386 -14.83 -19.55 28.29
CA ALA A 386 -16.19 -20.06 28.39
C ALA A 386 -16.21 -21.58 28.14
N PRO A 387 -17.18 -22.32 28.71
CA PRO A 387 -17.32 -23.75 28.46
C PRO A 387 -17.63 -24.03 26.98
N GLU A 388 -17.07 -25.12 26.45
CA GLU A 388 -17.34 -25.56 25.08
C GLU A 388 -18.72 -26.22 24.97
N VAL A 389 -19.40 -26.00 23.84
CA VAL A 389 -20.64 -26.70 23.53
C VAL A 389 -20.36 -28.12 22.99
N PRO A 390 -21.23 -29.10 23.28
CA PRO A 390 -21.12 -30.44 22.71
C PRO A 390 -21.12 -30.42 21.17
N SER A 391 -20.29 -31.26 20.54
CA SER A 391 -20.17 -31.26 19.07
C SER A 391 -21.42 -31.76 18.35
N ASP A 392 -22.26 -32.59 19.00
CA ASP A 392 -23.52 -33.10 18.45
C ASP A 392 -24.63 -32.04 18.33
N THR A 393 -24.49 -30.90 19.02
CA THR A 393 -25.40 -29.76 18.87
C THR A 393 -25.02 -28.81 17.71
N LEU A 394 -23.88 -29.06 17.06
CA LEU A 394 -23.36 -28.19 15.99
C LEU A 394 -23.76 -28.71 14.59
N PRO A 395 -23.90 -27.82 13.60
CA PRO A 395 -24.13 -28.22 12.21
C PRO A 395 -23.02 -29.13 11.66
N PRO A 396 -23.32 -30.05 10.73
CA PRO A 396 -22.34 -30.98 10.17
C PRO A 396 -21.05 -30.32 9.64
N LEU A 397 -21.16 -29.13 9.05
CA LEU A 397 -20.02 -28.34 8.58
C LEU A 397 -18.97 -28.09 9.69
N LEU A 398 -19.39 -27.85 10.93
CA LEU A 398 -18.50 -27.54 12.03
C LEU A 398 -17.91 -28.80 12.70
N VAL A 399 -18.47 -29.98 12.43
CA VAL A 399 -18.06 -31.24 13.06
C VAL A 399 -17.31 -32.13 12.08
N GLN A 400 -17.88 -32.36 10.90
CA GLN A 400 -17.35 -33.19 9.81
C GLN A 400 -17.62 -32.50 8.46
N PRO A 401 -16.87 -31.45 8.11
CA PRO A 401 -17.06 -30.73 6.85
C PRO A 401 -16.68 -31.59 5.63
N PRO A 402 -17.17 -31.24 4.42
CA PRO A 402 -16.94 -32.02 3.21
C PRO A 402 -15.48 -32.32 2.87
N TRP A 403 -14.53 -31.43 3.23
CA TRP A 403 -13.09 -31.66 3.00
C TRP A 403 -12.43 -32.68 3.93
N THR A 404 -13.13 -33.15 4.96
CA THR A 404 -12.63 -34.19 5.88
C THR A 404 -13.08 -35.60 5.48
N THR A 405 -14.02 -35.72 4.53
CA THR A 405 -14.59 -37.01 4.14
C THR A 405 -14.21 -37.38 2.71
N ALA A 406 -13.63 -38.57 2.48
CA ALA A 406 -13.36 -39.07 1.14
C ALA A 406 -14.67 -39.51 0.47
N ARG A 407 -15.16 -38.75 -0.53
CA ARG A 407 -16.37 -39.13 -1.28
C ARG A 407 -16.04 -39.80 -2.62
N LYS A 408 -16.86 -40.81 -2.98
CA LYS A 408 -16.90 -41.39 -4.33
C LYS A 408 -17.57 -40.38 -5.27
N ALA A 409 -16.85 -39.92 -6.30
CA ALA A 409 -17.43 -39.09 -7.35
C ALA A 409 -18.61 -39.83 -7.99
N ALA A 410 -19.78 -39.17 -8.05
CA ALA A 410 -20.93 -39.69 -8.80
C ALA A 410 -20.52 -39.91 -10.27
N LYS A 411 -20.97 -41.01 -10.89
CA LYS A 411 -20.64 -41.27 -12.29
C LYS A 411 -21.23 -40.16 -13.16
N PRO A 412 -20.40 -39.43 -13.92
CA PRO A 412 -20.88 -38.32 -14.73
C PRO A 412 -21.89 -38.81 -15.77
N VAL A 413 -23.06 -38.17 -15.85
CA VAL A 413 -23.97 -38.36 -16.98
C VAL A 413 -23.30 -37.76 -18.21
N VAL A 414 -23.11 -38.57 -19.26
CA VAL A 414 -22.55 -38.15 -20.55
C VAL A 414 -23.63 -38.27 -21.61
N ILE A 415 -23.92 -37.18 -22.29
CA ILE A 415 -24.84 -37.11 -23.43
C ILE A 415 -24.03 -36.61 -24.62
N LYS A 416 -23.95 -37.42 -25.67
CA LYS A 416 -23.20 -37.08 -26.90
C LYS A 416 -24.07 -36.26 -27.85
N ASP A 417 -23.42 -35.52 -28.72
CA ASP A 417 -24.00 -34.87 -29.91
C ASP A 417 -25.10 -33.82 -29.62
N LEU A 418 -24.95 -33.05 -28.54
CA LEU A 418 -25.80 -31.89 -28.27
C LEU A 418 -25.34 -30.71 -29.16
N PRO A 419 -26.23 -30.13 -29.99
CA PRO A 419 -25.87 -29.00 -30.84
C PRO A 419 -25.60 -27.76 -29.98
N ALA A 420 -24.49 -27.07 -30.23
CA ALA A 420 -24.25 -25.73 -29.68
C ALA A 420 -24.76 -24.69 -30.70
N PRO A 421 -25.35 -23.57 -30.25
CA PRO A 421 -25.68 -22.47 -31.15
C PRO A 421 -24.43 -21.96 -31.90
N THR A 422 -24.64 -21.36 -33.05
CA THR A 422 -23.60 -20.66 -33.82
C THR A 422 -23.97 -19.20 -33.95
N GLY A 423 -23.11 -18.28 -33.50
CA GLY A 423 -23.35 -16.85 -33.63
C GLY A 423 -22.39 -16.04 -32.77
N GLN A 424 -22.12 -14.81 -33.22
CA GLN A 424 -21.37 -13.80 -32.48
C GLN A 424 -22.24 -12.56 -32.40
N ALA A 425 -22.36 -11.97 -31.21
CA ALA A 425 -23.09 -10.73 -31.01
C ALA A 425 -22.32 -9.79 -30.10
N THR A 426 -22.58 -8.50 -30.24
CA THR A 426 -22.13 -7.47 -29.30
C THR A 426 -23.30 -7.04 -28.43
N ALA A 427 -23.04 -6.88 -27.14
CA ALA A 427 -24.02 -6.50 -26.14
C ALA A 427 -23.38 -5.48 -25.19
N TRP A 428 -23.30 -4.24 -25.67
CA TRP A 428 -22.81 -3.07 -24.95
C TRP A 428 -23.81 -2.64 -23.86
N GLU A 429 -23.31 -2.25 -22.69
CA GLU A 429 -24.12 -1.59 -21.67
C GLU A 429 -24.44 -0.13 -22.06
N PRO A 430 -25.52 0.48 -21.53
CA PRO A 430 -25.86 1.87 -21.85
C PRO A 430 -24.69 2.84 -21.61
N GLY A 431 -24.26 3.56 -22.64
CA GLY A 431 -23.16 4.53 -22.57
C GLY A 431 -21.75 3.93 -22.56
N GLU A 432 -21.63 2.59 -22.53
CA GLU A 432 -20.32 1.92 -22.43
C GLU A 432 -19.50 2.06 -23.71
N ARG A 433 -20.14 1.93 -24.88
CA ARG A 433 -19.46 2.03 -26.18
C ARG A 433 -18.91 3.44 -26.39
N GLU A 434 -19.68 4.45 -26.03
CA GLU A 434 -19.29 5.87 -26.09
C GLU A 434 -18.13 6.14 -25.12
N ALA A 435 -18.20 5.62 -23.89
CA ALA A 435 -17.12 5.73 -22.92
C ALA A 435 -15.82 5.05 -23.39
N TRP A 436 -15.92 3.89 -24.03
CA TRP A 436 -14.77 3.15 -24.59
C TRP A 436 -14.19 3.83 -25.83
N ALA A 437 -15.04 4.44 -26.67
CA ALA A 437 -14.57 5.26 -27.78
C ALA A 437 -13.80 6.50 -27.29
N ALA A 438 -14.22 7.06 -26.15
CA ALA A 438 -13.59 8.22 -25.52
C ALA A 438 -12.32 7.89 -24.71
N SER A 439 -11.99 6.60 -24.48
CA SER A 439 -10.87 6.21 -23.61
C SER A 439 -9.53 6.17 -24.36
N GLY A 440 -8.72 7.23 -24.32
CA GLY A 440 -7.30 7.17 -24.73
C GLY A 440 -6.79 8.38 -25.53
N THR A 441 -5.48 8.61 -25.47
CA THR A 441 -4.78 9.75 -26.11
C THR A 441 -4.07 9.38 -27.43
N GLU A 442 -3.95 8.11 -27.80
CA GLU A 442 -3.12 7.66 -28.94
C GLU A 442 -3.59 8.22 -30.30
N ARG A 443 -4.90 8.40 -30.48
CA ARG A 443 -5.52 9.09 -31.63
C ARG A 443 -4.96 10.52 -31.83
N ALA A 444 -4.49 11.17 -30.76
CA ALA A 444 -3.90 12.52 -30.80
C ALA A 444 -2.41 12.56 -31.21
N GLU A 445 -1.65 11.48 -31.00
CA GLU A 445 -0.22 11.42 -31.35
C GLU A 445 0.02 11.28 -32.87
N TRP A 446 -0.89 10.63 -33.60
CA TRP A 446 -0.81 10.49 -35.06
C TRP A 446 -0.96 11.82 -35.82
N ALA A 447 -1.79 12.72 -35.28
CA ALA A 447 -2.01 14.03 -35.86
C ALA A 447 -0.75 14.92 -35.75
N SER A 448 0.04 14.76 -34.70
CA SER A 448 1.18 15.63 -34.37
C SER A 448 2.55 15.12 -34.83
N LEU A 449 2.76 13.81 -34.98
CA LEU A 449 4.10 13.24 -35.16
C LEU A 449 4.54 13.04 -36.63
N VAL A 450 3.67 13.26 -37.63
CA VAL A 450 3.89 12.68 -38.96
C VAL A 450 3.60 13.66 -40.09
N ASN A 451 4.64 14.05 -40.85
CA ASN A 451 4.47 14.75 -42.12
C ASN A 451 3.77 13.85 -43.17
N VAL A 452 3.20 14.43 -44.23
CA VAL A 452 2.43 13.69 -45.26
C VAL A 452 3.22 12.51 -45.87
N ARG A 453 4.54 12.64 -46.05
CA ARG A 453 5.40 11.58 -46.62
C ARG A 453 5.56 10.37 -45.71
N VAL A 454 5.68 10.57 -44.39
CA VAL A 454 5.80 9.45 -43.45
C VAL A 454 4.44 8.75 -43.28
N ARG A 455 3.32 9.48 -43.39
CA ARG A 455 1.97 8.86 -43.42
C ARG A 455 1.77 7.96 -44.63
N GLU A 456 2.19 8.41 -45.81
CA GLU A 456 2.10 7.61 -47.04
C GLU A 456 2.96 6.34 -46.98
N GLN A 457 4.19 6.43 -46.46
CA GLN A 457 5.07 5.26 -46.30
C GLN A 457 4.52 4.26 -45.27
N VAL A 458 4.07 4.73 -44.11
CA VAL A 458 3.52 3.87 -43.05
C VAL A 458 2.23 3.19 -43.53
N LEU A 459 1.37 3.90 -44.27
CA LEU A 459 0.18 3.30 -44.88
C LEU A 459 0.57 2.27 -45.95
N ALA A 460 1.56 2.55 -46.80
CA ALA A 460 2.05 1.62 -47.81
C ALA A 460 2.63 0.34 -47.18
N ASP A 461 3.43 0.46 -46.12
CA ASP A 461 4.01 -0.67 -45.40
C ASP A 461 2.91 -1.53 -44.75
N PHE A 462 1.91 -0.90 -44.13
CA PHE A 462 0.75 -1.59 -43.55
C PHE A 462 -0.09 -2.32 -44.62
N LEU A 463 -0.36 -1.67 -45.75
CA LEU A 463 -1.08 -2.29 -46.87
C LEU A 463 -0.28 -3.43 -47.50
N ALA A 464 1.06 -3.36 -47.50
CA ALA A 464 1.96 -4.43 -47.95
C ALA A 464 2.10 -5.57 -46.92
N GLY A 465 1.74 -5.32 -45.65
CA GLY A 465 1.78 -6.32 -44.57
C GLY A 465 3.05 -6.32 -43.74
N GLY A 466 3.83 -5.24 -43.81
CA GLY A 466 4.93 -4.93 -42.91
C GLY A 466 4.59 -3.75 -41.99
N GLY A 467 5.61 -3.18 -41.36
CA GLY A 467 5.48 -2.04 -40.45
C GLY A 467 5.68 -2.42 -38.98
N SER A 468 5.94 -1.41 -38.14
CA SER A 468 6.05 -1.65 -36.69
C SER A 468 4.68 -1.94 -36.09
N GLU A 469 4.65 -2.74 -35.01
CA GLU A 469 3.43 -3.04 -34.27
C GLU A 469 2.75 -1.78 -33.74
N TYR A 470 3.56 -0.80 -33.32
CA TYR A 470 3.10 0.52 -32.89
C TYR A 470 2.31 1.22 -34.00
N TRP A 471 2.84 1.29 -35.23
CA TRP A 471 2.18 1.98 -36.35
C TRP A 471 0.96 1.22 -36.88
N THR A 472 1.00 -0.11 -36.84
CA THR A 472 -0.14 -0.97 -37.21
C THR A 472 -1.35 -0.66 -36.32
N ARG A 473 -1.13 -0.58 -35.00
CA ARG A 473 -2.15 -0.21 -34.01
C ARG A 473 -2.74 1.18 -34.29
N VAL A 474 -1.88 2.17 -34.55
CA VAL A 474 -2.32 3.54 -34.83
C VAL A 474 -3.19 3.60 -36.10
N LEU A 475 -2.79 2.90 -37.18
CA LEU A 475 -3.59 2.85 -38.41
C LEU A 475 -4.95 2.17 -38.19
N ILE A 476 -5.02 1.12 -37.38
CA ILE A 476 -6.30 0.49 -37.02
C ILE A 476 -7.21 1.47 -36.26
N LEU A 477 -6.63 2.34 -35.42
CA LEU A 477 -7.38 3.33 -34.66
C LEU A 477 -7.82 4.54 -35.48
N GLU A 478 -7.10 4.89 -36.56
CA GLU A 478 -7.29 6.16 -37.29
C GLU A 478 -7.75 6.02 -38.74
N ALA A 479 -7.20 5.08 -39.50
CA ALA A 479 -7.42 5.00 -40.94
C ALA A 479 -8.89 4.69 -41.30
N PRO A 480 -9.35 5.05 -42.52
CA PRO A 480 -10.65 4.65 -43.04
C PRO A 480 -10.90 3.14 -42.88
N GLU A 481 -12.11 2.75 -42.47
CA GLU A 481 -12.43 1.37 -42.06
C GLU A 481 -12.31 0.38 -43.22
N ASP A 482 -12.55 0.83 -44.45
CA ASP A 482 -12.37 0.07 -45.69
C ASP A 482 -10.90 -0.34 -45.93
N LEU A 483 -9.94 0.48 -45.51
CA LEU A 483 -8.50 0.17 -45.60
C LEU A 483 -8.02 -0.75 -44.47
N VAL A 484 -8.70 -0.71 -43.31
CA VAL A 484 -8.32 -1.46 -42.11
C VAL A 484 -8.94 -2.86 -42.09
N GLY A 485 -10.19 -3.00 -42.54
CA GLY A 485 -11.00 -4.21 -42.41
C GLY A 485 -10.30 -5.52 -42.81
N PRO A 486 -9.68 -5.62 -44.01
CA PRO A 486 -9.00 -6.84 -44.44
C PRO A 486 -7.79 -7.23 -43.58
N ARG A 487 -7.15 -6.25 -42.93
CA ARG A 487 -5.95 -6.46 -42.10
C ARG A 487 -6.31 -6.72 -40.64
N LEU A 488 -7.38 -6.10 -40.13
CA LEU A 488 -7.85 -6.30 -38.76
C LEU A 488 -8.16 -7.77 -38.46
N ALA A 489 -8.80 -8.47 -39.41
CA ALA A 489 -9.11 -9.90 -39.27
C ALA A 489 -7.85 -10.79 -39.10
N GLY A 490 -6.76 -10.41 -39.77
CA GLY A 490 -5.46 -11.10 -39.72
C GLY A 490 -4.52 -10.61 -38.62
N TRP A 491 -4.85 -9.50 -37.94
CA TRP A 491 -3.98 -8.88 -36.95
C TRP A 491 -3.90 -9.71 -35.66
N ARG A 492 -2.68 -9.90 -35.16
CA ARG A 492 -2.37 -10.67 -33.95
C ARG A 492 -1.41 -9.86 -33.07
N PRO A 493 -1.92 -8.93 -32.25
CA PRO A 493 -1.07 -8.07 -31.43
C PRO A 493 -0.36 -8.86 -30.33
N THR A 494 0.93 -8.57 -30.14
CA THR A 494 1.83 -9.19 -29.15
C THR A 494 2.16 -8.27 -27.98
N ASN A 495 2.09 -6.95 -28.17
CA ASN A 495 2.38 -5.95 -27.16
C ASN A 495 1.11 -5.62 -26.33
N ALA A 496 1.17 -5.90 -25.03
CA ALA A 496 0.08 -5.61 -24.09
C ALA A 496 0.17 -4.23 -23.42
N TRP A 497 1.25 -3.47 -23.67
CA TRP A 497 1.42 -2.14 -23.10
C TRP A 497 0.31 -1.20 -23.60
N GLY A 498 -0.39 -0.54 -22.67
CA GLY A 498 -1.54 0.33 -22.97
C GLY A 498 -2.80 -0.39 -23.48
N ALA A 499 -2.83 -1.73 -23.57
CA ALA A 499 -3.90 -2.48 -24.24
C ALA A 499 -5.29 -2.29 -23.64
N ALA A 500 -5.37 -2.01 -22.34
CA ALA A 500 -6.64 -1.72 -21.69
C ALA A 500 -7.29 -0.41 -22.18
N GLU A 501 -6.53 0.50 -22.78
CA GLU A 501 -6.99 1.80 -23.29
C GLU A 501 -7.20 1.73 -24.80
N TRP A 502 -6.14 1.45 -25.57
CA TRP A 502 -6.25 1.38 -27.03
C TRP A 502 -7.17 0.24 -27.49
N GLY A 503 -7.20 -0.88 -26.76
CA GLY A 503 -8.05 -2.02 -27.08
C GLY A 503 -9.54 -1.71 -26.95
N ARG A 504 -9.92 -0.81 -26.02
CA ARG A 504 -11.31 -0.34 -25.89
C ARG A 504 -11.73 0.51 -27.09
N GLN A 505 -10.84 1.38 -27.57
CA GLN A 505 -11.10 2.19 -28.76
C GLN A 505 -11.23 1.32 -30.02
N VAL A 506 -10.36 0.31 -30.18
CA VAL A 506 -10.47 -0.66 -31.27
C VAL A 506 -11.80 -1.42 -31.20
N ALA A 507 -12.20 -1.89 -30.01
CA ALA A 507 -13.48 -2.56 -29.80
C ALA A 507 -14.67 -1.65 -30.13
N ALA A 508 -14.69 -0.42 -29.62
CA ALA A 508 -15.79 0.51 -29.82
C ALA A 508 -15.95 0.94 -31.29
N ARG A 509 -14.81 1.11 -31.99
CA ARG A 509 -14.79 1.50 -33.41
C ARG A 509 -15.20 0.35 -34.32
N HIS A 510 -14.54 -0.79 -34.22
CA HIS A 510 -14.67 -1.88 -35.19
C HIS A 510 -15.63 -2.99 -34.76
N ASP A 511 -16.21 -2.90 -33.56
CA ASP A 511 -17.20 -3.82 -33.01
C ASP A 511 -16.79 -5.29 -33.21
N LEU A 512 -17.68 -6.15 -33.75
CA LEU A 512 -17.38 -7.58 -33.98
C LEU A 512 -16.09 -7.83 -34.81
N ALA A 513 -15.69 -6.92 -35.70
CA ALA A 513 -14.49 -7.11 -36.52
C ALA A 513 -13.20 -7.08 -35.69
N ALA A 514 -13.21 -6.46 -34.51
CA ALA A 514 -12.06 -6.42 -33.59
C ALA A 514 -11.87 -7.73 -32.81
N LEU A 515 -12.93 -8.54 -32.67
CA LEU A 515 -12.95 -9.68 -31.76
C LEU A 515 -11.77 -10.67 -31.97
N PRO A 516 -11.40 -11.08 -33.20
CA PRO A 516 -10.29 -12.01 -33.39
C PRO A 516 -8.95 -11.50 -32.83
N ALA A 517 -8.65 -10.21 -33.00
CA ALA A 517 -7.41 -9.60 -32.53
C ALA A 517 -7.43 -9.44 -30.99
N LEU A 518 -8.56 -8.99 -30.43
CA LEU A 518 -8.72 -8.80 -28.98
C LEU A 518 -8.74 -10.13 -28.23
N LEU A 519 -9.38 -11.17 -28.79
CA LEU A 519 -9.40 -12.52 -28.23
C LEU A 519 -7.99 -13.13 -28.23
N HIS A 520 -7.21 -12.93 -29.30
CA HIS A 520 -5.81 -13.34 -29.33
C HIS A 520 -5.00 -12.68 -28.21
N LEU A 521 -5.12 -11.35 -28.07
CA LEU A 521 -4.42 -10.59 -27.04
C LEU A 521 -4.82 -11.02 -25.63
N ALA A 522 -6.12 -11.20 -25.40
CA ALA A 522 -6.68 -11.62 -24.13
C ALA A 522 -6.23 -13.02 -23.73
N LYS A 523 -6.08 -13.95 -24.69
CA LYS A 523 -5.52 -15.28 -24.42
C LYS A 523 -4.05 -15.23 -24.01
N ALA A 524 -3.26 -14.36 -24.63
CA ALA A 524 -1.86 -14.17 -24.26
C ALA A 524 -1.70 -13.42 -22.92
N ASN A 525 -2.60 -12.46 -22.63
CA ASN A 525 -2.52 -11.58 -21.47
C ASN A 525 -3.87 -11.46 -20.71
N PRO A 526 -4.37 -12.54 -20.07
CA PRO A 526 -5.74 -12.56 -19.51
C PRO A 526 -6.02 -11.48 -18.46
N GLY A 527 -5.03 -11.17 -17.61
CA GLY A 527 -5.20 -10.16 -16.55
C GLY A 527 -5.23 -8.71 -17.05
N VAL A 528 -4.67 -8.44 -18.24
CA VAL A 528 -4.61 -7.08 -18.82
C VAL A 528 -5.71 -6.87 -19.85
N ALA A 529 -5.91 -7.83 -20.75
CA ALA A 529 -6.79 -7.71 -21.90
C ALA A 529 -8.10 -8.50 -21.76
N GLY A 530 -8.28 -9.32 -20.73
CA GLY A 530 -9.51 -10.10 -20.54
C GLY A 530 -10.78 -9.23 -20.45
N GLY A 531 -10.66 -8.02 -19.87
CA GLY A 531 -11.78 -7.07 -19.78
C GLY A 531 -12.26 -6.55 -21.14
N LEU A 532 -11.42 -6.60 -22.18
CA LEU A 532 -11.77 -6.18 -23.53
C LEU A 532 -12.81 -7.12 -24.17
N LEU A 533 -13.01 -8.32 -23.61
CA LEU A 533 -13.97 -9.30 -24.11
C LEU A 533 -15.39 -9.10 -23.54
N LEU A 534 -15.58 -8.20 -22.56
CA LEU A 534 -16.86 -7.95 -21.90
C LEU A 534 -18.03 -7.61 -22.85
N PRO A 535 -17.85 -6.86 -23.96
CA PRO A 535 -18.96 -6.54 -24.85
C PRO A 535 -19.38 -7.68 -25.78
N TYR A 536 -18.59 -8.76 -25.89
CA TYR A 536 -18.79 -9.79 -26.91
C TYR A 536 -19.45 -11.04 -26.34
N ALA A 537 -20.60 -11.41 -26.90
CA ALA A 537 -21.32 -12.65 -26.64
C ALA A 537 -20.93 -13.70 -27.71
N ASP A 538 -19.97 -14.57 -27.37
CA ASP A 538 -19.44 -15.60 -28.26
C ASP A 538 -19.16 -16.90 -27.50
N GLY A 539 -19.32 -18.03 -28.18
CA GLY A 539 -19.16 -19.36 -27.60
C GLY A 539 -17.71 -19.72 -27.24
N GLU A 540 -16.71 -19.27 -28.01
CA GLU A 540 -15.30 -19.46 -27.69
C GLU A 540 -14.93 -18.67 -26.43
N ILE A 541 -15.46 -17.44 -26.29
CA ILE A 541 -15.32 -16.64 -25.08
C ILE A 541 -15.99 -17.34 -23.89
N ALA A 542 -17.18 -17.92 -24.03
CA ALA A 542 -17.86 -18.64 -22.95
C ALA A 542 -16.99 -19.77 -22.39
N HIS A 543 -16.38 -20.58 -23.27
CA HIS A 543 -15.47 -21.65 -22.87
C HIS A 543 -14.19 -21.10 -22.22
N GLN A 544 -13.65 -20.00 -22.77
CA GLN A 544 -12.46 -19.37 -22.24
C GLN A 544 -12.68 -18.79 -20.84
N MET A 545 -13.82 -18.14 -20.61
CA MET A 545 -14.22 -17.59 -19.31
C MET A 545 -14.51 -18.69 -18.30
N ALA A 546 -15.18 -19.78 -18.71
CA ALA A 546 -15.39 -20.94 -17.85
C ALA A 546 -14.06 -21.55 -17.36
N ASP A 547 -13.05 -21.67 -18.25
CA ASP A 547 -11.70 -22.13 -17.87
C ASP A 547 -10.99 -21.11 -16.95
N TRP A 548 -10.99 -19.83 -17.32
CA TRP A 548 -10.30 -18.78 -16.56
C TRP A 548 -10.85 -18.60 -15.16
N GLN A 549 -12.16 -18.75 -14.96
CA GLN A 549 -12.80 -18.68 -13.65
C GLN A 549 -12.16 -19.64 -12.64
N ILE A 550 -11.84 -20.87 -13.06
CA ILE A 550 -11.27 -21.89 -12.19
C ILE A 550 -9.74 -21.78 -12.15
N ARG A 551 -9.11 -21.61 -13.31
CA ARG A 551 -7.66 -21.81 -13.46
C ARG A 551 -6.84 -20.55 -13.20
N LEU A 552 -7.38 -19.35 -13.48
CA LEU A 552 -6.62 -18.11 -13.49
C LEU A 552 -7.10 -17.11 -12.44
N LYS A 553 -6.27 -16.86 -11.42
CA LYS A 553 -6.52 -15.83 -10.41
C LYS A 553 -6.63 -14.41 -11.02
N SER A 554 -5.82 -14.10 -12.03
CA SER A 554 -5.73 -12.76 -12.63
C SER A 554 -6.92 -12.38 -13.51
N ALA A 555 -7.67 -13.36 -14.03
CA ALA A 555 -8.80 -13.14 -14.93
C ALA A 555 -10.12 -13.70 -14.38
N GLY A 556 -10.10 -14.36 -13.22
CA GLY A 556 -11.28 -15.03 -12.66
C GLY A 556 -12.44 -14.09 -12.34
N SER A 557 -12.17 -12.87 -11.85
CA SER A 557 -13.21 -11.86 -11.60
C SER A 557 -13.87 -11.40 -12.90
N THR A 558 -13.05 -11.07 -13.91
CA THR A 558 -13.52 -10.72 -15.26
C THR A 558 -14.33 -11.85 -15.88
N ALA A 559 -13.89 -13.09 -15.73
CA ALA A 559 -14.62 -14.26 -16.23
C ALA A 559 -15.99 -14.41 -15.59
N ARG A 560 -16.09 -14.27 -14.26
CA ARG A 560 -17.39 -14.30 -13.56
C ARG A 560 -18.29 -13.14 -13.97
N ALA A 561 -17.73 -11.93 -14.16
CA ALA A 561 -18.48 -10.78 -14.64
C ALA A 561 -19.06 -11.04 -16.04
N TRP A 562 -18.24 -11.57 -16.96
CA TRP A 562 -18.69 -11.96 -18.30
C TRP A 562 -19.78 -13.03 -18.26
N LEU A 563 -19.60 -14.09 -17.47
CA LEU A 563 -20.57 -15.19 -17.34
C LEU A 563 -21.93 -14.72 -16.81
N ARG A 564 -21.95 -13.74 -15.91
CA ARG A 564 -23.20 -13.14 -15.41
C ARG A 564 -23.84 -12.21 -16.44
N ARG A 565 -23.02 -11.38 -17.10
CA ARG A 565 -23.49 -10.43 -18.14
C ARG A 565 -24.10 -11.16 -19.34
N HIS A 566 -23.50 -12.26 -19.76
CA HIS A 566 -23.92 -13.06 -20.91
C HIS A 566 -24.48 -14.41 -20.49
N ALA A 567 -25.26 -14.46 -19.41
CA ALA A 567 -25.73 -15.69 -18.77
C ALA A 567 -26.43 -16.66 -19.75
N ASP A 568 -27.30 -16.16 -20.62
CA ASP A 568 -28.00 -16.97 -21.63
C ASP A 568 -27.04 -17.56 -22.67
N THR A 569 -26.14 -16.74 -23.22
CA THR A 569 -25.12 -17.18 -24.17
C THR A 569 -24.19 -18.21 -23.53
N ALA A 570 -23.70 -17.91 -22.32
CA ALA A 570 -22.84 -18.82 -21.56
C ALA A 570 -23.54 -20.16 -21.33
N ALA A 571 -24.79 -20.15 -20.86
CA ALA A 571 -25.54 -21.37 -20.60
C ALA A 571 -25.71 -22.24 -21.86
N ARG A 572 -26.17 -21.65 -22.97
CA ARG A 572 -26.40 -22.38 -24.23
C ARG A 572 -25.13 -23.01 -24.80
N HIS A 573 -23.97 -22.35 -24.67
CA HIS A 573 -22.70 -22.88 -25.16
C HIS A 573 -22.05 -23.88 -24.18
N LEU A 574 -22.30 -23.77 -22.87
CA LEU A 574 -21.64 -24.59 -21.85
C LEU A 574 -22.44 -25.83 -21.44
N VAL A 575 -23.77 -25.88 -21.63
CA VAL A 575 -24.59 -27.09 -21.36
C VAL A 575 -24.10 -28.31 -22.14
N PRO A 576 -23.83 -28.23 -23.47
CA PRO A 576 -23.24 -29.35 -24.21
C PRO A 576 -21.90 -29.83 -23.61
N THR A 577 -21.03 -28.89 -23.23
CA THR A 577 -19.70 -29.18 -22.68
C THR A 577 -19.77 -29.78 -21.27
N ALA A 578 -20.69 -29.31 -20.42
CA ALA A 578 -20.93 -29.84 -19.07
C ALA A 578 -21.46 -31.29 -19.09
N LEU A 579 -22.15 -31.68 -20.17
CA LEU A 579 -22.66 -33.05 -20.37
C LEU A 579 -21.77 -33.89 -21.29
N GLY A 580 -20.63 -33.35 -21.72
CA GLY A 580 -19.62 -34.03 -22.53
C GLY A 580 -18.73 -35.00 -21.72
N PRO A 581 -17.65 -35.50 -22.33
CA PRO A 581 -16.70 -36.40 -21.67
C PRO A 581 -16.08 -35.79 -20.40
N ALA A 582 -15.69 -36.65 -19.45
CA ALA A 582 -14.98 -36.20 -18.26
C ALA A 582 -13.65 -35.51 -18.62
N GLY A 583 -13.41 -34.32 -18.07
CA GLY A 583 -12.22 -33.52 -18.40
C GLY A 583 -12.22 -32.14 -17.75
N ALA A 584 -11.17 -31.34 -18.03
CA ALA A 584 -11.04 -29.98 -17.51
C ALA A 584 -12.14 -29.05 -18.04
N SER A 585 -12.43 -29.12 -19.34
CA SER A 585 -13.47 -28.30 -19.99
C SER A 585 -14.87 -28.59 -19.42
N ARG A 586 -15.17 -29.85 -19.11
CA ARG A 586 -16.42 -30.23 -18.44
C ARG A 586 -16.52 -29.59 -17.05
N ARG A 587 -15.47 -29.68 -16.22
CA ARG A 587 -15.46 -29.06 -14.88
C ARG A 587 -15.61 -27.54 -14.93
N ALA A 588 -14.94 -26.90 -15.88
CA ALA A 588 -15.08 -25.48 -16.17
C ALA A 588 -16.52 -25.10 -16.51
N ALA A 589 -17.13 -25.82 -17.46
CA ALA A 589 -18.53 -25.61 -17.84
C ALA A 589 -19.49 -25.85 -16.67
N GLU A 590 -19.30 -26.94 -15.91
CA GLU A 590 -20.11 -27.24 -14.72
C GLU A 590 -20.02 -26.15 -13.65
N ALA A 591 -18.83 -25.57 -13.41
CA ALA A 591 -18.68 -24.46 -12.46
C ALA A 591 -19.34 -23.17 -12.95
N ALA A 592 -19.21 -22.86 -14.24
CA ALA A 592 -19.83 -21.70 -14.86
C ALA A 592 -21.36 -21.79 -14.85
N LEU A 593 -21.96 -22.96 -15.15
CA LEU A 593 -23.41 -23.15 -15.13
C LEU A 593 -24.01 -23.02 -13.71
N ARG A 594 -23.25 -23.35 -12.67
CA ARG A 594 -23.68 -23.10 -11.28
C ARG A 594 -23.79 -21.62 -10.92
N LEU A 595 -23.09 -20.73 -11.64
CA LEU A 595 -23.24 -19.28 -11.48
C LEU A 595 -24.52 -18.72 -12.11
N VAL A 596 -25.09 -19.45 -13.08
CA VAL A 596 -26.27 -19.04 -13.86
C VAL A 596 -27.31 -20.16 -13.91
N PRO A 597 -27.79 -20.63 -12.73
CA PRO A 597 -28.59 -21.86 -12.64
C PRO A 597 -29.91 -21.76 -13.41
N ASP A 598 -30.53 -20.58 -13.44
CA ASP A 598 -31.81 -20.36 -14.13
C ASP A 598 -31.63 -20.42 -15.65
N GLN A 599 -30.59 -19.75 -16.18
CA GLN A 599 -30.25 -19.79 -17.60
C GLN A 599 -29.76 -21.18 -18.03
N ALA A 600 -29.03 -21.89 -17.15
CA ALA A 600 -28.65 -23.28 -17.39
C ALA A 600 -29.86 -24.20 -17.55
N ARG A 601 -30.90 -24.04 -16.71
CA ARG A 601 -32.16 -24.78 -16.85
C ARG A 601 -32.92 -24.38 -18.11
N ALA A 602 -33.00 -23.09 -18.42
CA ALA A 602 -33.65 -22.60 -19.63
C ALA A 602 -32.98 -23.18 -20.91
N ALA A 603 -31.64 -23.13 -20.99
CA ALA A 603 -30.89 -23.73 -22.08
C ALA A 603 -31.05 -25.26 -22.14
N ALA A 604 -31.16 -25.94 -21.00
CA ALA A 604 -31.39 -27.38 -20.94
C ALA A 604 -32.74 -27.80 -21.56
N VAL A 605 -33.79 -26.97 -21.42
CA VAL A 605 -35.12 -27.22 -22.00
C VAL A 605 -35.06 -27.30 -23.53
N GLU A 606 -34.19 -26.52 -24.17
CA GLU A 606 -34.00 -26.53 -25.63
C GLU A 606 -33.51 -27.89 -26.16
N HIS A 607 -32.88 -28.71 -25.31
CA HIS A 607 -32.36 -30.03 -25.65
C HIS A 607 -33.21 -31.20 -25.12
N GLY A 608 -34.35 -30.91 -24.48
CA GLY A 608 -35.33 -31.90 -24.04
C GLY A 608 -35.13 -32.45 -22.61
N PRO A 609 -36.07 -33.28 -22.13
CA PRO A 609 -36.23 -33.60 -20.71
C PRO A 609 -35.06 -34.35 -20.09
N ARG A 610 -34.31 -35.14 -20.90
CA ARG A 610 -33.13 -35.86 -20.42
C ARG A 610 -31.98 -34.92 -20.06
N VAL A 611 -31.81 -33.83 -20.81
CA VAL A 611 -30.79 -32.80 -20.55
C VAL A 611 -31.20 -31.96 -19.33
N VAL A 612 -32.48 -31.59 -19.23
CA VAL A 612 -33.04 -30.94 -18.03
C VAL A 612 -32.74 -31.75 -16.78
N ALA A 613 -33.05 -33.05 -16.76
CA ALA A 613 -32.77 -33.91 -15.60
C ALA A 613 -31.27 -33.98 -15.26
N ALA A 614 -30.39 -33.95 -16.26
CA ALA A 614 -28.93 -33.99 -16.05
C ALA A 614 -28.38 -32.67 -15.49
N ILE A 615 -28.88 -31.53 -15.99
CA ILE A 615 -28.53 -30.20 -15.47
C ILE A 615 -29.14 -29.99 -14.08
N ASP A 616 -30.37 -30.43 -13.83
CA ASP A 616 -30.98 -30.39 -12.50
C ASP A 616 -30.17 -31.21 -11.49
N ALA A 617 -29.69 -32.40 -11.88
CA ALA A 617 -28.79 -33.20 -11.06
C ALA A 617 -27.46 -32.48 -10.79
N LEU A 618 -26.87 -31.83 -11.80
CA LEU A 618 -25.66 -31.02 -11.65
C LEU A 618 -25.87 -29.88 -10.63
N LEU A 619 -26.99 -29.15 -10.76
CA LEU A 619 -27.36 -28.01 -9.93
C LEU A 619 -27.84 -28.43 -8.52
N SER A 620 -28.24 -29.69 -8.33
CA SER A 620 -28.63 -30.25 -7.02
C SER A 620 -27.45 -30.60 -6.09
N THR A 621 -26.21 -30.39 -6.56
CA THR A 621 -25.00 -30.56 -5.73
C THR A 621 -25.07 -29.55 -4.57
N ASP A 622 -24.93 -30.03 -3.33
CA ASP A 622 -24.88 -29.15 -2.15
C ASP A 622 -23.76 -28.11 -2.35
N PRO A 623 -24.04 -26.79 -2.24
CA PRO A 623 -23.02 -25.75 -2.37
C PRO A 623 -21.85 -25.93 -1.39
N LEU A 624 -22.05 -26.59 -0.24
CA LEU A 624 -20.98 -26.93 0.70
C LEU A 624 -20.00 -27.95 0.10
N ASP A 625 -20.43 -28.79 -0.84
CA ASP A 625 -19.59 -29.79 -1.50
C ASP A 625 -18.80 -29.22 -2.70
N VAL A 626 -19.02 -27.95 -3.06
CA VAL A 626 -18.27 -27.27 -4.13
C VAL A 626 -16.93 -26.79 -3.58
N LEU A 627 -15.93 -27.66 -3.62
CA LEU A 627 -14.57 -27.39 -3.12
C LEU A 627 -13.55 -27.21 -4.26
N PRO A 628 -12.51 -26.38 -4.06
CA PRO A 628 -11.39 -26.31 -4.98
C PRO A 628 -10.61 -27.63 -5.01
N THR A 629 -9.87 -27.87 -6.09
CA THR A 629 -9.01 -29.06 -6.25
C THR A 629 -8.01 -29.25 -5.10
N ARG A 630 -7.59 -28.15 -4.46
CA ARG A 630 -6.78 -28.15 -3.25
C ARG A 630 -7.43 -27.25 -2.22
N VAL A 631 -7.81 -27.84 -1.09
CA VAL A 631 -8.29 -27.09 0.06
C VAL A 631 -7.10 -26.32 0.65
N PRO A 632 -7.26 -25.01 0.94
CA PRO A 632 -6.21 -24.22 1.57
C PRO A 632 -5.81 -24.83 2.92
N VAL A 633 -4.52 -24.81 3.21
CA VAL A 633 -3.97 -25.17 4.52
C VAL A 633 -3.52 -23.87 5.17
N PRO A 634 -4.28 -23.32 6.15
CA PRO A 634 -3.87 -22.13 6.89
C PRO A 634 -2.50 -22.33 7.55
N GLY A 635 -1.68 -21.29 7.54
CA GLY A 635 -0.36 -21.28 8.18
C GLY A 635 -0.44 -21.42 9.70
N PRO A 636 0.69 -21.76 10.36
CA PRO A 636 0.73 -21.98 11.81
C PRO A 636 0.39 -20.74 12.64
N TRP A 637 0.40 -19.55 12.04
CA TRP A 637 -0.03 -18.31 12.71
C TRP A 637 -1.54 -18.29 13.01
N ALA A 638 -2.37 -19.04 12.26
CA ALA A 638 -3.81 -19.14 12.44
C ALA A 638 -4.21 -20.27 13.41
N ASP A 639 -3.51 -20.36 14.55
CA ASP A 639 -3.77 -21.36 15.58
C ASP A 639 -5.07 -21.04 16.36
N PRO A 640 -6.09 -21.92 16.35
CA PRO A 640 -7.33 -21.71 17.10
C PRO A 640 -7.14 -21.45 18.59
N ALA A 641 -6.18 -22.10 19.24
CA ALA A 641 -5.95 -21.97 20.68
C ALA A 641 -5.50 -20.56 21.08
N ALA A 642 -4.92 -19.81 20.13
CA ALA A 642 -4.46 -18.45 20.35
C ALA A 642 -5.49 -17.37 19.96
N LEU A 643 -6.66 -17.77 19.45
CA LEU A 643 -7.73 -16.88 19.00
C LEU A 643 -8.84 -16.73 20.06
N PRO A 644 -9.65 -15.67 20.02
CA PRO A 644 -10.81 -15.52 20.91
C PRO A 644 -11.82 -16.64 20.64
N GLN A 645 -12.50 -17.10 21.69
CA GLN A 645 -13.55 -18.09 21.52
C GLN A 645 -14.71 -17.53 20.69
N ILE A 646 -15.16 -18.32 19.71
CA ILE A 646 -16.39 -18.04 18.98
C ILE A 646 -17.55 -18.60 19.80
N LEU A 647 -18.52 -17.76 20.14
CA LEU A 647 -19.70 -18.19 20.89
C LEU A 647 -20.79 -18.64 19.92
N VAL A 648 -21.57 -19.65 20.32
CA VAL A 648 -22.83 -19.94 19.62
C VAL A 648 -23.80 -18.77 19.76
N ARG A 649 -24.78 -18.66 18.88
CA ARG A 649 -25.64 -17.47 18.74
C ARG A 649 -26.42 -17.09 20.00
N ASP A 650 -26.82 -18.07 20.80
CA ASP A 650 -27.51 -17.86 22.09
C ASP A 650 -26.54 -17.59 23.25
N ARG A 651 -25.22 -17.61 22.97
CA ARG A 651 -24.12 -17.40 23.91
C ARG A 651 -24.10 -18.41 25.07
N SER A 652 -24.71 -19.59 24.90
CA SER A 652 -24.73 -20.66 25.89
C SER A 652 -23.37 -21.33 26.11
N GLY A 653 -22.46 -21.23 25.13
CA GLY A 653 -21.09 -21.73 25.20
C GLY A 653 -20.24 -21.34 24.00
N ALA A 654 -18.98 -21.81 23.99
CA ALA A 654 -18.02 -21.59 22.92
C ALA A 654 -17.95 -22.78 21.96
N LEU A 655 -17.60 -22.53 20.70
CA LEU A 655 -17.24 -23.60 19.77
C LEU A 655 -15.98 -24.34 20.28
N PRO A 656 -15.95 -25.68 20.18
CA PRO A 656 -14.75 -26.44 20.46
C PRO A 656 -13.64 -26.13 19.46
N GLU A 657 -12.38 -26.29 19.86
CA GLU A 657 -11.22 -25.96 19.04
C GLU A 657 -11.26 -26.62 17.64
N SER A 658 -11.73 -27.87 17.55
CA SER A 658 -11.91 -28.61 16.30
C SER A 658 -12.87 -27.90 15.33
N ALA A 659 -13.98 -27.34 15.83
CA ALA A 659 -14.92 -26.58 15.03
C ALA A 659 -14.32 -25.24 14.57
N VAL A 660 -13.52 -24.59 15.41
CA VAL A 660 -12.83 -23.34 15.04
C VAL A 660 -11.84 -23.58 13.89
N ARG A 661 -11.13 -24.73 13.84
CA ARG A 661 -10.30 -25.11 12.68
C ARG A 661 -11.11 -25.16 11.37
N HIS A 662 -12.35 -25.63 11.43
CA HIS A 662 -13.24 -25.66 10.27
C HIS A 662 -13.73 -24.25 9.87
N VAL A 663 -13.96 -23.36 10.84
CA VAL A 663 -14.25 -21.94 10.57
C VAL A 663 -13.08 -21.26 9.86
N ILE A 664 -11.85 -21.46 10.34
CA ILE A 664 -10.65 -20.90 9.70
C ILE A 664 -10.51 -21.40 8.25
N THR A 665 -10.71 -22.71 8.03
CA THR A 665 -10.69 -23.30 6.68
C THR A 665 -11.78 -22.71 5.78
N THR A 666 -12.99 -22.53 6.32
CA THR A 666 -14.13 -21.89 5.64
C THR A 666 -13.80 -20.47 5.18
N LEU A 667 -13.11 -19.69 6.02
CA LEU A 667 -12.65 -18.34 5.67
C LEU A 667 -11.52 -18.37 4.63
N ALA A 668 -10.56 -19.29 4.76
CA ALA A 668 -9.47 -19.44 3.80
C ALA A 668 -9.94 -19.91 2.41
N LEU A 669 -11.07 -20.61 2.34
CA LEU A 669 -11.76 -20.98 1.10
C LEU A 669 -12.48 -19.80 0.42
N SER A 670 -12.68 -18.68 1.12
CA SER A 670 -13.54 -17.59 0.67
C SER A 670 -12.77 -16.38 0.16
N THR A 671 -13.33 -15.72 -0.85
CA THR A 671 -12.97 -14.37 -1.29
C THR A 671 -14.19 -13.46 -1.25
N LEU A 672 -14.05 -12.14 -1.36
CA LEU A 672 -15.23 -11.25 -1.43
C LEU A 672 -16.06 -11.47 -2.70
N ASP A 673 -15.43 -11.88 -3.80
CA ASP A 673 -16.11 -12.15 -5.08
C ASP A 673 -16.71 -13.56 -5.18
N ASP A 674 -16.28 -14.47 -4.29
CA ASP A 674 -16.60 -15.89 -4.30
C ASP A 674 -16.54 -16.42 -2.86
N VAL A 675 -17.65 -16.25 -2.15
CA VAL A 675 -17.79 -16.61 -0.74
C VAL A 675 -18.23 -18.07 -0.65
N TYR A 676 -17.45 -18.90 0.03
CA TYR A 676 -17.84 -20.29 0.25
C TYR A 676 -19.09 -20.35 1.16
N GLU A 677 -20.08 -21.16 0.80
CA GLU A 677 -21.39 -21.20 1.47
C GLU A 677 -21.27 -21.53 2.97
N GLY A 678 -20.19 -22.19 3.39
CA GLY A 678 -19.90 -22.43 4.79
C GLY A 678 -19.85 -21.17 5.65
N VAL A 679 -19.48 -20.02 5.09
CA VAL A 679 -19.48 -18.73 5.82
C VAL A 679 -20.88 -18.37 6.31
N ARG A 680 -21.91 -18.59 5.49
CA ARG A 680 -23.32 -18.33 5.88
C ARG A 680 -23.83 -19.30 6.94
N VAL A 681 -23.30 -20.52 6.98
CA VAL A 681 -23.59 -21.48 8.06
C VAL A 681 -22.98 -20.97 9.37
N VAL A 682 -21.72 -20.52 9.35
CA VAL A 682 -21.04 -19.94 10.52
C VAL A 682 -21.78 -18.71 11.03
N GLN A 683 -22.12 -17.75 10.15
CA GLN A 683 -22.86 -16.53 10.51
C GLN A 683 -24.24 -16.82 11.14
N ARG A 684 -24.94 -17.88 10.71
CA ARG A 684 -26.24 -18.26 11.29
C ARG A 684 -26.13 -18.95 12.64
N THR A 685 -25.03 -19.67 12.88
CA THR A 685 -24.82 -20.53 14.05
C THR A 685 -24.18 -19.78 15.22
N CYS A 686 -23.34 -18.79 14.93
CA CYS A 686 -22.51 -18.12 15.93
C CYS A 686 -22.98 -16.69 16.23
N ASP A 687 -22.57 -16.17 17.39
CA ASP A 687 -22.80 -14.79 17.81
C ASP A 687 -21.95 -13.83 16.97
N ALA A 688 -22.60 -12.84 16.33
CA ALA A 688 -21.97 -11.93 15.38
C ALA A 688 -20.81 -11.11 16.00
N ARG A 689 -20.95 -10.70 17.26
CA ARG A 689 -19.89 -9.94 17.96
C ARG A 689 -18.67 -10.82 18.21
N SER A 690 -18.86 -12.06 18.68
CA SER A 690 -17.75 -13.00 18.88
C SER A 690 -17.04 -13.33 17.56
N LEU A 691 -17.77 -13.39 16.44
CA LEU A 691 -17.19 -13.58 15.11
C LEU A 691 -16.35 -12.38 14.67
N ALA A 692 -16.82 -11.14 14.89
CA ALA A 692 -16.06 -9.92 14.58
C ALA A 692 -14.78 -9.82 15.43
N GLU A 693 -14.89 -10.09 16.75
CA GLU A 693 -13.72 -10.11 17.65
C GLU A 693 -12.71 -11.19 17.25
N PHE A 694 -13.19 -12.39 16.87
CA PHE A 694 -12.37 -13.46 16.33
C PHE A 694 -11.66 -13.06 15.03
N ALA A 695 -12.40 -12.50 14.06
CA ALA A 695 -11.86 -12.07 12.78
C ALA A 695 -10.80 -10.97 12.98
N TRP A 696 -11.05 -9.98 13.84
CA TRP A 696 -10.09 -8.92 14.12
C TRP A 696 -8.78 -9.45 14.72
N GLU A 697 -8.87 -10.39 15.67
CA GLU A 697 -7.67 -11.00 16.25
C GLU A 697 -6.91 -11.85 15.21
N LEU A 698 -7.63 -12.59 14.37
CA LEU A 698 -7.05 -13.33 13.26
C LEU A 698 -6.28 -12.41 12.29
N PHE A 699 -6.86 -11.25 11.96
CA PHE A 699 -6.18 -10.22 11.16
C PHE A 699 -4.92 -9.68 11.88
N GLY A 700 -5.02 -9.42 13.18
CA GLY A 700 -3.87 -9.00 13.99
C GLY A 700 -2.72 -10.01 13.97
N ARG A 701 -3.02 -11.30 14.09
CA ARG A 701 -2.01 -12.38 14.00
C ARG A 701 -1.40 -12.47 12.61
N TRP A 702 -2.20 -12.32 11.55
CA TRP A 702 -1.68 -12.23 10.19
C TRP A 702 -0.73 -11.03 10.01
N GLN A 703 -1.03 -9.88 10.64
CA GLN A 703 -0.12 -8.73 10.66
C GLN A 703 1.21 -9.06 11.35
N THR A 704 1.14 -9.69 12.53
CA THR A 704 2.34 -10.12 13.28
C THR A 704 3.16 -11.15 12.51
N ALA A 705 2.53 -12.02 11.71
CA ALA A 705 3.22 -13.00 10.87
C ALA A 705 3.88 -12.38 9.61
N GLY A 706 3.98 -11.05 9.52
CA GLY A 706 4.57 -10.35 8.38
C GLY A 706 3.62 -10.19 7.18
N MET A 707 2.32 -10.41 7.38
CA MET A 707 1.27 -10.34 6.34
C MET A 707 1.57 -11.19 5.10
N PRO A 708 1.72 -12.52 5.21
CA PRO A 708 2.01 -13.38 4.07
C PRO A 708 1.02 -13.17 2.93
N ALA A 709 1.52 -12.82 1.74
CA ALA A 709 0.68 -12.40 0.61
C ALA A 709 -0.29 -13.50 0.11
N LYS A 710 0.08 -14.78 0.26
CA LYS A 710 -0.79 -15.92 -0.09
C LYS A 710 -1.97 -16.09 0.87
N GLU A 711 -1.92 -15.45 2.03
CA GLU A 711 -2.91 -15.60 3.11
C GLU A 711 -3.67 -14.31 3.40
N ASN A 712 -3.80 -13.44 2.40
CA ASN A 712 -4.58 -12.20 2.46
C ASN A 712 -6.08 -12.42 2.78
N TRP A 713 -6.53 -13.69 2.82
CA TRP A 713 -7.88 -14.06 3.26
C TRP A 713 -8.16 -13.63 4.72
N ALA A 714 -7.13 -13.39 5.55
CA ALA A 714 -7.31 -12.82 6.89
C ALA A 714 -7.87 -11.38 6.86
N LEU A 715 -7.42 -10.57 5.89
CA LEU A 715 -7.98 -9.25 5.63
C LEU A 715 -9.39 -9.38 5.02
N THR A 716 -9.58 -10.30 4.09
CA THR A 716 -10.90 -10.59 3.50
C THR A 716 -11.94 -11.01 4.54
N ALA A 717 -11.53 -11.78 5.55
CA ALA A 717 -12.42 -12.23 6.64
C ALA A 717 -13.06 -11.06 7.40
N GLN A 718 -12.43 -9.89 7.44
CA GLN A 718 -13.03 -8.68 8.02
C GLN A 718 -14.27 -8.24 7.23
N GLY A 719 -14.28 -8.42 5.90
CA GLY A 719 -15.44 -8.11 5.06
C GLY A 719 -16.57 -9.12 5.21
N LEU A 720 -16.26 -10.33 5.67
CA LEU A 720 -17.23 -11.42 5.82
C LEU A 720 -17.84 -11.49 7.22
N LEU A 721 -17.04 -11.18 8.25
CA LEU A 721 -17.43 -11.35 9.66
C LEU A 721 -17.34 -10.06 10.49
N GLY A 722 -16.77 -8.99 9.94
CA GLY A 722 -16.57 -7.73 10.65
C GLY A 722 -17.84 -6.90 10.80
N ASP A 723 -17.76 -5.96 11.74
CA ASP A 723 -18.82 -5.04 12.15
C ASP A 723 -18.35 -3.57 12.12
N ASP A 724 -19.15 -2.64 12.66
CA ASP A 724 -18.79 -1.22 12.68
C ASP A 724 -17.57 -0.92 13.55
N GLU A 725 -17.29 -1.70 14.60
CA GLU A 725 -16.05 -1.58 15.38
C GLU A 725 -14.84 -2.00 14.52
N THR A 726 -15.00 -3.06 13.74
CA THR A 726 -14.01 -3.49 12.74
C THR A 726 -13.72 -2.38 11.74
N VAL A 727 -14.75 -1.68 11.24
CA VAL A 727 -14.59 -0.53 10.34
C VAL A 727 -13.80 0.60 11.01
N ARG A 728 -14.17 0.99 12.24
CA ARG A 728 -13.49 2.06 13.00
C ARG A 728 -12.02 1.75 13.23
N ALA A 729 -11.70 0.48 13.45
CA ALA A 729 -10.32 0.01 13.64
C ALA A 729 -9.54 -0.14 12.32
N LEU A 730 -10.18 -0.61 11.26
CA LEU A 730 -9.54 -0.89 9.96
C LEU A 730 -9.32 0.37 9.11
N ALA A 731 -10.25 1.33 9.12
CA ALA A 731 -10.14 2.52 8.28
C ALA A 731 -8.86 3.36 8.50
N PRO A 732 -8.38 3.58 9.75
CA PRO A 732 -7.07 4.19 9.99
C PRO A 732 -5.89 3.38 9.42
N VAL A 733 -5.94 2.04 9.51
CA VAL A 733 -4.91 1.14 8.96
C VAL A 733 -4.83 1.26 7.44
N ILE A 734 -5.98 1.26 6.77
CA ILE A 734 -6.06 1.44 5.30
C ILE A 734 -5.44 2.77 4.86
N ARG A 735 -5.67 3.84 5.61
CA ARG A 735 -5.14 5.18 5.32
C ARG A 735 -3.62 5.27 5.49
N ALA A 736 -3.04 4.48 6.40
CA ALA A 736 -1.61 4.48 6.68
C ALA A 736 -0.80 3.66 5.65
N TRP A 737 -1.35 2.53 5.18
CA TRP A 737 -0.63 1.58 4.32
C TRP A 737 0.06 2.17 3.08
N PRO A 738 -0.50 3.13 2.32
CA PRO A 738 0.22 3.72 1.19
C PRO A 738 1.56 4.35 1.58
N GLY A 739 1.65 4.98 2.76
CA GLY A 739 2.90 5.54 3.29
C GLY A 739 3.90 4.48 3.74
N GLU A 740 3.47 3.24 3.92
CA GLU A 740 4.28 2.10 4.39
C GLU A 740 4.62 1.11 3.25
N GLY A 741 4.45 1.52 1.99
CA GLY A 741 4.64 0.68 0.80
C GLY A 741 3.55 -0.39 0.61
N GLY A 742 2.40 -0.26 1.28
CA GLY A 742 1.29 -1.24 1.31
C GLY A 742 0.15 -0.95 0.33
N HIS A 743 0.39 -0.31 -0.82
CA HIS A 743 -0.67 0.15 -1.74
C HIS A 743 -1.69 -0.94 -2.12
N VAL A 744 -1.23 -2.14 -2.46
CA VAL A 744 -2.11 -3.27 -2.84
C VAL A 744 -3.03 -3.66 -1.69
N ARG A 745 -2.52 -3.66 -0.45
CA ARG A 745 -3.32 -3.93 0.76
C ARG A 745 -4.33 -2.82 1.02
N ALA A 746 -3.94 -1.57 0.82
CA ALA A 746 -4.85 -0.43 0.94
C ALA A 746 -6.05 -0.57 -0.01
N VAL A 747 -5.81 -0.91 -1.27
CA VAL A 747 -6.89 -1.17 -2.23
C VAL A 747 -7.77 -2.34 -1.79
N ALA A 748 -7.18 -3.47 -1.36
CA ALA A 748 -7.94 -4.61 -0.85
C ALA A 748 -8.73 -4.27 0.43
N GLY A 749 -8.24 -3.36 1.27
CA GLY A 749 -8.96 -2.86 2.43
C GLY A 749 -10.19 -2.02 2.04
N LEU A 750 -10.13 -1.29 0.92
CA LEU A 750 -11.33 -0.61 0.39
C LEU A 750 -12.39 -1.61 -0.07
N ASP A 751 -11.97 -2.74 -0.67
CA ASP A 751 -12.89 -3.84 -1.01
C ASP A 751 -13.57 -4.40 0.23
N VAL A 752 -12.81 -4.56 1.31
CA VAL A 752 -13.35 -4.99 2.62
C VAL A 752 -14.40 -4.01 3.15
N LEU A 753 -14.12 -2.70 3.14
CA LEU A 753 -15.10 -1.70 3.58
C LEU A 753 -16.37 -1.72 2.71
N ALA A 754 -16.21 -1.85 1.39
CA ALA A 754 -17.34 -1.97 0.48
C ALA A 754 -18.17 -3.24 0.74
N ALA A 755 -17.53 -4.35 1.08
CA ALA A 755 -18.20 -5.61 1.38
C ALA A 755 -18.94 -5.62 2.73
N ILE A 756 -18.42 -4.94 3.76
CA ILE A 756 -19.15 -4.75 5.03
C ILE A 756 -20.45 -3.99 4.77
N GLY A 757 -20.40 -2.94 3.94
CA GLY A 757 -21.59 -2.28 3.40
C GLY A 757 -22.48 -1.56 4.41
N SER A 758 -22.11 -1.47 5.69
CA SER A 758 -22.82 -0.65 6.68
C SER A 758 -22.64 0.84 6.41
N ASP A 759 -23.55 1.68 6.93
CA ASP A 759 -23.42 3.14 6.81
C ASP A 759 -22.06 3.63 7.33
N VAL A 760 -21.57 3.07 8.44
CA VAL A 760 -20.24 3.40 8.98
C VAL A 760 -19.13 3.02 8.00
N ALA A 761 -19.23 1.86 7.33
CA ALA A 761 -18.28 1.41 6.32
C ALA A 761 -18.28 2.32 5.08
N LEU A 762 -19.47 2.68 4.59
CA LEU A 762 -19.64 3.55 3.43
C LEU A 762 -19.20 4.99 3.73
N THR A 763 -19.50 5.53 4.92
CA THR A 763 -18.97 6.83 5.38
C THR A 763 -17.44 6.79 5.50
N ALA A 764 -16.86 5.70 6.02
CA ALA A 764 -15.41 5.54 6.09
C ALA A 764 -14.75 5.49 4.70
N LEU A 765 -15.36 4.75 3.77
CA LEU A 765 -14.94 4.65 2.37
C LEU A 765 -15.04 6.00 1.65
N ASN A 766 -16.14 6.73 1.83
CA ASN A 766 -16.31 8.09 1.31
C ASN A 766 -15.30 9.08 1.90
N GLY A 767 -15.07 9.01 3.21
CA GLY A 767 -14.01 9.79 3.86
C GLY A 767 -12.63 9.53 3.25
N ILE A 768 -12.34 8.30 2.80
CA ILE A 768 -11.10 7.98 2.09
C ILE A 768 -11.13 8.57 0.66
N ALA A 769 -12.22 8.40 -0.07
CA ALA A 769 -12.36 8.93 -1.44
C ALA A 769 -12.24 10.46 -1.52
N VAL A 770 -12.44 11.19 -0.42
CA VAL A 770 -12.35 12.65 -0.39
C VAL A 770 -11.04 13.14 0.25
N LYS A 771 -10.64 12.59 1.40
CA LYS A 771 -9.72 13.26 2.35
C LYS A 771 -8.28 12.73 2.36
N VAL A 772 -7.98 11.54 1.81
CA VAL A 772 -6.60 11.01 1.91
C VAL A 772 -5.67 11.70 0.91
N PRO A 773 -4.43 12.06 1.31
CA PRO A 773 -3.47 12.72 0.40
C PRO A 773 -2.97 11.82 -0.74
N PHE A 774 -3.18 10.50 -0.68
CA PHE A 774 -2.69 9.55 -1.67
C PHE A 774 -3.63 9.46 -2.88
N LYS A 775 -3.27 10.13 -3.99
CA LYS A 775 -4.09 10.24 -5.22
C LYS A 775 -4.60 8.89 -5.75
N ALA A 776 -3.73 7.88 -5.84
CA ALA A 776 -4.12 6.56 -6.34
C ALA A 776 -5.15 5.86 -5.45
N LEU A 777 -4.99 5.92 -4.12
CA LEU A 777 -5.97 5.34 -3.19
C LEU A 777 -7.29 6.10 -3.22
N LYS A 778 -7.22 7.44 -3.30
CA LYS A 778 -8.37 8.32 -3.44
C LYS A 778 -9.21 7.96 -4.67
N GLN A 779 -8.56 7.81 -5.82
CA GLN A 779 -9.20 7.39 -7.07
C GLN A 779 -9.85 6.02 -6.94
N ARG A 780 -9.14 5.01 -6.41
CA ARG A 780 -9.70 3.66 -6.22
C ARG A 780 -10.89 3.64 -5.26
N ALA A 781 -10.87 4.45 -4.20
CA ALA A 781 -12.01 4.60 -3.30
C ALA A 781 -13.20 5.26 -4.02
N GLY A 782 -12.96 6.28 -4.84
CA GLY A 782 -13.98 6.90 -5.68
C GLY A 782 -14.62 5.91 -6.66
N GLU A 783 -13.81 5.11 -7.37
CA GLU A 783 -14.29 4.04 -8.26
C GLU A 783 -15.22 3.06 -7.52
N LYS A 784 -14.84 2.63 -6.31
CA LYS A 784 -15.67 1.71 -5.51
C LYS A 784 -16.98 2.36 -5.04
N ILE A 785 -16.95 3.63 -4.65
CA ILE A 785 -18.17 4.35 -4.29
C ILE A 785 -19.11 4.44 -5.48
N THR A 786 -18.59 4.72 -6.69
CA THR A 786 -19.41 4.73 -7.90
C THR A 786 -20.05 3.37 -8.16
N VAL A 787 -19.30 2.27 -7.99
CA VAL A 787 -19.84 0.91 -8.15
C VAL A 787 -20.92 0.60 -7.09
N VAL A 788 -20.66 0.91 -5.83
CA VAL A 788 -21.63 0.70 -4.74
C VAL A 788 -22.89 1.55 -4.96
N ALA A 789 -22.72 2.81 -5.33
CA ALA A 789 -23.82 3.71 -5.61
C ALA A 789 -24.66 3.20 -6.79
N ALA A 790 -24.03 2.80 -7.89
CA ALA A 790 -24.71 2.24 -9.06
C ALA A 790 -25.51 0.97 -8.70
N GLY A 791 -24.94 0.09 -7.86
CA GLY A 791 -25.64 -1.09 -7.34
C GLY A 791 -26.87 -0.78 -6.49
N LEU A 792 -26.92 0.42 -5.89
CA LEU A 792 -28.07 0.94 -5.14
C LEU A 792 -29.01 1.82 -6.01
N GLY A 793 -28.72 1.97 -7.31
CA GLY A 793 -29.45 2.87 -8.21
C GLY A 793 -29.20 4.36 -7.94
N LEU A 794 -28.02 4.70 -7.40
CA LEU A 794 -27.63 6.05 -6.99
C LEU A 794 -26.37 6.52 -7.72
N THR A 795 -26.20 7.83 -7.83
CA THR A 795 -24.89 8.42 -8.14
C THR A 795 -24.01 8.49 -6.88
N ALA A 796 -22.69 8.62 -7.06
CA ALA A 796 -21.76 8.79 -5.94
C ALA A 796 -22.14 9.97 -5.03
N ASP A 797 -22.60 11.09 -5.62
CA ASP A 797 -23.07 12.25 -4.87
C ASP A 797 -24.37 12.00 -4.11
N GLN A 798 -25.32 11.25 -4.69
CA GLN A 798 -26.55 10.86 -3.99
C GLN A 798 -26.26 9.93 -2.83
N LEU A 799 -25.33 8.99 -3.00
CA LEU A 799 -24.89 8.14 -1.90
C LEU A 799 -24.22 8.98 -0.80
N ALA A 800 -23.34 9.91 -1.16
CA ALA A 800 -22.68 10.79 -0.20
C ALA A 800 -23.65 11.75 0.53
N ASP A 801 -24.76 12.16 -0.08
CA ASP A 801 -25.82 12.94 0.60
C ASP A 801 -26.54 12.11 1.67
N ARG A 802 -26.71 10.80 1.45
CA ARG A 802 -27.38 9.88 2.39
C ARG A 802 -26.49 9.45 3.55
N LEU A 803 -25.17 9.47 3.35
CA LEU A 803 -24.17 9.01 4.33
C LEU A 803 -23.75 10.09 5.33
N VAL A 804 -24.41 11.26 5.35
CA VAL A 804 -24.11 12.32 6.31
C VAL A 804 -24.64 11.91 7.69
N PRO A 805 -23.76 11.72 8.70
CA PRO A 805 -24.19 11.24 10.01
C PRO A 805 -24.86 12.35 10.84
N THR A 806 -25.86 11.99 11.66
CA THR A 806 -26.47 12.88 12.66
C THR A 806 -25.57 13.18 13.85
N LEU A 807 -24.43 12.47 13.97
CA LEU A 807 -23.46 12.58 15.06
C LEU A 807 -24.06 12.36 16.47
N GLY A 808 -25.16 11.62 16.55
CA GLY A 808 -25.85 11.30 17.79
C GLY A 808 -26.67 12.46 18.37
N LEU A 809 -26.98 13.47 17.55
CA LEU A 809 -27.94 14.52 17.88
C LEU A 809 -29.37 14.02 17.72
N ASP A 810 -30.28 14.51 18.55
CA ASP A 810 -31.71 14.27 18.44
C ASP A 810 -32.38 15.17 17.39
N ASP A 811 -33.71 15.03 17.23
CA ASP A 811 -34.50 15.79 16.25
C ASP A 811 -34.51 17.31 16.56
N ALA A 812 -34.21 17.70 17.80
CA ALA A 812 -34.03 19.09 18.20
C ALA A 812 -32.60 19.61 17.93
N ALA A 813 -31.76 18.81 17.27
CA ALA A 813 -30.35 19.07 17.01
C ALA A 813 -29.51 19.26 18.28
N THR A 814 -29.86 18.53 19.35
CA THR A 814 -29.17 18.58 20.63
C THR A 814 -28.60 17.23 21.08
N LEU A 815 -27.59 17.28 21.95
CA LEU A 815 -26.98 16.13 22.61
C LEU A 815 -26.95 16.38 24.12
N THR A 816 -27.44 15.41 24.90
CA THR A 816 -27.28 15.44 26.37
C THR A 816 -25.93 14.84 26.77
N VAL A 817 -25.15 15.60 27.54
CA VAL A 817 -23.89 15.19 28.15
C VAL A 817 -24.12 15.00 29.65
N ASP A 818 -23.89 13.77 30.15
CA ASP A 818 -24.11 13.40 31.55
C ASP A 818 -22.78 13.28 32.29
N TYR A 819 -22.59 14.08 33.36
CA TYR A 819 -21.45 13.97 34.26
C TYR A 819 -21.79 13.23 35.56
N GLY A 820 -23.02 12.72 35.68
CA GLY A 820 -23.59 12.09 36.87
C GLY A 820 -24.47 13.08 37.65
N PRO A 821 -23.93 13.87 38.60
CA PRO A 821 -24.71 14.80 39.40
C PRO A 821 -25.10 16.09 38.66
N ARG A 822 -24.55 16.33 37.46
CA ARG A 822 -24.90 17.45 36.60
C ARG A 822 -25.01 17.02 35.15
N ARG A 823 -25.97 17.59 34.43
CA ARG A 823 -26.18 17.36 33.00
C ARG A 823 -26.07 18.66 32.21
N PHE A 824 -25.66 18.52 30.95
CA PHE A 824 -25.57 19.61 30.00
C PHE A 824 -26.28 19.24 28.71
N VAL A 825 -26.91 20.20 28.07
CA VAL A 825 -27.47 20.08 26.72
C VAL A 825 -26.58 20.86 25.78
N VAL A 826 -26.03 20.19 24.78
CA VAL A 826 -25.21 20.77 23.72
C VAL A 826 -26.09 20.92 22.48
N GLY A 827 -26.19 22.11 21.93
CA GLY A 827 -26.85 22.38 20.65
C GLY A 827 -25.95 23.16 19.71
N PHE A 828 -26.44 23.48 18.51
CA PHE A 828 -25.71 24.25 17.51
C PHE A 828 -26.53 25.47 17.04
N ASP A 829 -25.87 26.62 16.90
CA ASP A 829 -26.48 27.78 16.28
C ASP A 829 -26.60 27.61 14.75
N GLU A 830 -27.22 28.59 14.09
CA GLU A 830 -27.36 28.61 12.62
C GLU A 830 -26.04 28.64 11.85
N ARG A 831 -24.93 28.96 12.52
CA ARG A 831 -23.57 28.94 11.98
C ARG A 831 -22.85 27.63 12.32
N LEU A 832 -23.57 26.64 12.86
CA LEU A 832 -23.08 25.37 13.36
C LEU A 832 -21.98 25.53 14.43
N LYS A 833 -22.04 26.59 15.23
CA LYS A 833 -21.21 26.74 16.42
C LYS A 833 -21.91 26.10 17.62
N PRO A 834 -21.20 25.29 18.42
CA PRO A 834 -21.79 24.66 19.59
C PRO A 834 -22.11 25.72 20.65
N PHE A 835 -23.28 25.57 21.27
CA PHE A 835 -23.62 26.22 22.53
C PHE A 835 -23.94 25.15 23.57
N VAL A 836 -23.74 25.47 24.84
CA VAL A 836 -23.98 24.55 25.95
C VAL A 836 -24.93 25.20 26.95
N VAL A 837 -25.92 24.46 27.41
CA VAL A 837 -26.86 24.87 28.46
C VAL A 837 -26.72 23.89 29.61
N ASP A 838 -26.62 24.39 30.85
CA ASP A 838 -26.64 23.50 32.01
C ASP A 838 -28.06 23.06 32.39
N GLN A 839 -28.17 22.13 33.34
CA GLN A 839 -29.44 21.59 33.81
C GLN A 839 -30.41 22.63 34.38
N ASP A 840 -29.92 23.81 34.78
CA ASP A 840 -30.74 24.91 35.30
C ASP A 840 -31.21 25.86 34.19
N GLY A 841 -30.90 25.54 32.92
CA GLY A 841 -31.24 26.36 31.76
C GLY A 841 -30.26 27.51 31.52
N THR A 842 -29.14 27.58 32.24
CA THR A 842 -28.18 28.69 32.11
C THR A 842 -27.19 28.42 30.97
N PRO A 843 -27.04 29.36 30.01
CA PRO A 843 -26.05 29.24 28.94
C PRO A 843 -24.60 29.23 29.47
N ARG A 844 -23.77 28.38 28.87
CA ARG A 844 -22.34 28.25 29.13
C ARG A 844 -21.55 28.48 27.85
N LYS A 845 -20.38 29.11 27.99
CA LYS A 845 -19.49 29.44 26.86
C LYS A 845 -18.88 28.19 26.21
N ASP A 846 -18.66 27.13 26.98
CA ASP A 846 -18.20 25.84 26.51
C ASP A 846 -18.58 24.76 27.54
N LEU A 847 -18.41 23.48 27.20
CA LEU A 847 -18.63 22.39 28.14
C LEU A 847 -17.60 22.47 29.28
N PRO A 848 -18.01 22.51 30.57
CA PRO A 848 -17.07 22.57 31.68
C PRO A 848 -16.16 21.34 31.74
N LYS A 849 -14.92 21.51 32.19
CA LYS A 849 -14.04 20.36 32.50
C LYS A 849 -14.66 19.53 33.64
N PRO A 850 -14.44 18.20 33.66
CA PRO A 850 -14.85 17.34 34.78
C PRO A 850 -14.33 17.89 36.12
N GLY A 851 -15.23 18.07 37.08
CA GLY A 851 -14.92 18.54 38.43
C GLY A 851 -14.78 17.40 39.44
N ALA A 852 -14.24 17.68 40.62
CA ALA A 852 -13.97 16.67 41.65
C ALA A 852 -15.22 15.98 42.24
N ARG A 853 -16.42 16.54 42.00
CA ARG A 853 -17.72 15.97 42.44
C ARG A 853 -18.45 15.24 41.32
N ASP A 854 -17.94 15.29 40.09
CA ASP A 854 -18.51 14.59 38.94
C ASP A 854 -18.01 13.14 38.90
N ASP A 855 -18.73 12.26 38.22
CA ASP A 855 -18.27 10.89 37.96
C ASP A 855 -17.05 10.95 37.02
N GLN A 856 -15.86 10.58 37.52
CA GLN A 856 -14.61 10.81 36.80
C GLN A 856 -14.51 10.02 35.51
N ASP A 857 -15.01 8.79 35.49
CA ASP A 857 -14.93 7.92 34.32
C ASP A 857 -15.93 8.40 33.25
N LEU A 858 -17.18 8.67 33.66
CA LEU A 858 -18.24 9.14 32.77
C LEU A 858 -17.95 10.54 32.23
N ALA A 859 -17.61 11.49 33.10
CA ALA A 859 -17.38 12.87 32.72
C ALA A 859 -16.15 13.03 31.81
N THR A 860 -15.07 12.26 32.05
CA THR A 860 -13.89 12.28 31.18
C THR A 860 -14.21 11.72 29.79
N ALA A 861 -14.97 10.63 29.72
CA ALA A 861 -15.41 10.04 28.46
C ALA A 861 -16.33 10.99 27.68
N GLU A 862 -17.31 11.59 28.34
CA GLU A 862 -18.27 12.52 27.71
C GLU A 862 -17.64 13.86 27.31
N HIS A 863 -16.71 14.42 28.10
CA HIS A 863 -15.96 15.61 27.71
C HIS A 863 -15.11 15.34 26.44
N LYS A 864 -14.49 14.15 26.36
CA LYS A 864 -13.74 13.72 25.17
C LYS A 864 -14.67 13.55 23.98
N ARG A 865 -15.85 12.96 24.17
CA ARG A 865 -16.89 12.80 23.13
C ARG A 865 -17.36 14.16 22.59
N TYR A 866 -17.63 15.13 23.47
CA TYR A 866 -17.99 16.49 23.07
C TYR A 866 -16.88 17.18 22.25
N THR A 867 -15.63 17.05 22.67
CA THR A 867 -14.49 17.64 21.94
C THR A 867 -14.35 17.04 20.54
N ALA A 868 -14.57 15.72 20.40
CA ALA A 868 -14.60 15.05 19.11
C ALA A 868 -15.80 15.53 18.25
N LEU A 869 -17.00 15.59 18.82
CA LEU A 869 -18.21 16.09 18.16
C LEU A 869 -18.00 17.49 17.56
N LYS A 870 -17.41 18.43 18.33
CA LYS A 870 -17.12 19.80 17.86
C LYS A 870 -16.21 19.82 16.63
N LYS A 871 -15.22 18.93 16.59
CA LYS A 871 -14.31 18.78 15.45
C LYS A 871 -15.03 18.16 14.25
N ASP A 872 -15.83 17.14 14.50
CA ASP A 872 -16.55 16.40 13.46
C ASP A 872 -17.63 17.25 12.79
N VAL A 873 -18.44 17.97 13.57
CA VAL A 873 -19.45 18.92 13.06
C VAL A 873 -18.78 20.00 12.20
N ARG A 874 -17.65 20.57 12.66
CA ARG A 874 -16.93 21.60 11.88
C ARG A 874 -16.42 21.07 10.54
N ALA A 875 -15.87 19.86 10.55
CA ALA A 875 -15.37 19.22 9.33
C ALA A 875 -16.50 18.84 8.37
N LEU A 876 -17.60 18.30 8.90
CA LEU A 876 -18.80 17.93 8.14
C LEU A 876 -19.48 19.16 7.53
N ALA A 877 -19.64 20.23 8.31
CA ALA A 877 -20.21 21.49 7.84
C ALA A 877 -19.40 22.08 6.68
N ALA A 878 -18.08 22.17 6.83
CA ALA A 878 -17.22 22.71 5.78
C ALA A 878 -17.29 21.88 4.48
N ASP A 879 -17.35 20.55 4.60
CA ASP A 879 -17.48 19.63 3.48
C ASP A 879 -18.83 19.79 2.78
N GLN A 880 -19.93 19.81 3.53
CA GLN A 880 -21.27 19.91 2.95
C GLN A 880 -21.54 21.30 2.34
N ILE A 881 -21.01 22.37 2.93
CA ILE A 881 -21.10 23.73 2.34
C ILE A 881 -20.40 23.76 0.98
N ALA A 882 -19.21 23.18 0.86
CA ALA A 882 -18.49 23.10 -0.42
C ALA A 882 -19.27 22.27 -1.45
N ARG A 883 -19.94 21.19 -1.02
CA ARG A 883 -20.80 20.36 -1.89
C ARG A 883 -22.03 21.11 -2.39
N PHE A 884 -22.68 21.91 -1.54
CA PHE A 884 -23.81 22.75 -1.95
C PHE A 884 -23.39 23.87 -2.91
N GLU A 885 -22.24 24.51 -2.68
CA GLU A 885 -21.69 25.49 -3.62
C GLU A 885 -21.39 24.84 -4.97
N GLN A 886 -20.75 23.67 -4.97
CA GLN A 886 -20.48 22.93 -6.20
C GLN A 886 -21.78 22.50 -6.91
N ALA A 887 -22.79 22.05 -6.15
CA ALA A 887 -24.09 21.66 -6.70
C ALA A 887 -24.81 22.83 -7.38
N MET A 888 -24.72 24.04 -6.82
CA MET A 888 -25.19 25.26 -7.48
C MET A 888 -24.42 25.52 -8.78
N ALA A 889 -23.07 25.44 -8.74
CA ALA A 889 -22.20 25.74 -9.87
C ALA A 889 -22.33 24.75 -11.05
N VAL A 890 -22.83 23.53 -10.82
CA VAL A 890 -23.09 22.52 -11.86
C VAL A 890 -24.58 22.28 -12.12
N GLY A 891 -25.47 23.04 -11.47
CA GLY A 891 -26.92 22.94 -11.66
C GLY A 891 -27.51 21.58 -11.23
N ARG A 892 -26.93 20.92 -10.22
CA ARG A 892 -27.41 19.61 -9.74
C ARG A 892 -28.83 19.73 -9.19
N THR A 893 -29.69 18.79 -9.58
CA THR A 893 -31.11 18.74 -9.19
C THR A 893 -31.42 17.58 -8.24
N TRP A 894 -32.48 17.76 -7.46
CA TRP A 894 -33.09 16.73 -6.60
C TRP A 894 -34.60 16.77 -6.78
N GLN A 895 -35.31 15.68 -6.48
CA GLN A 895 -36.75 15.78 -6.20
C GLN A 895 -36.97 16.55 -4.90
N ALA A 896 -37.93 17.46 -4.85
CA ALA A 896 -38.18 18.31 -3.68
C ALA A 896 -38.42 17.49 -2.40
N GLY A 897 -39.14 16.37 -2.49
CA GLY A 897 -39.37 15.46 -1.37
C GLY A 897 -38.08 14.75 -0.90
N GLU A 898 -37.18 14.39 -1.82
CA GLU A 898 -35.86 13.85 -1.46
C GLU A 898 -34.99 14.91 -0.78
N PHE A 899 -34.95 16.13 -1.33
CA PHE A 899 -34.19 17.25 -0.76
C PHE A 899 -34.65 17.56 0.68
N ARG A 900 -35.96 17.53 0.94
CA ARG A 900 -36.52 17.74 2.28
C ARG A 900 -36.03 16.67 3.26
N ARG A 901 -36.16 15.39 2.93
CA ARG A 901 -35.73 14.27 3.79
C ARG A 901 -34.23 14.28 4.08
N LEU A 902 -33.41 14.56 3.06
CA LEU A 902 -31.95 14.49 3.21
C LEU A 902 -31.37 15.68 3.97
N PHE A 903 -31.93 16.88 3.78
CA PHE A 903 -31.28 18.10 4.25
C PHE A 903 -32.12 18.96 5.20
N VAL A 904 -33.45 19.00 5.00
CA VAL A 904 -34.34 19.83 5.83
C VAL A 904 -34.70 19.14 7.14
N GLU A 905 -34.92 17.83 7.08
CA GLU A 905 -35.21 17.01 8.27
C GLU A 905 -33.94 16.67 9.05
N HIS A 906 -32.77 16.77 8.43
CA HIS A 906 -31.50 16.45 9.07
C HIS A 906 -31.14 17.50 10.15
N PRO A 907 -30.80 17.07 11.39
CA PRO A 907 -30.61 17.99 12.53
C PRO A 907 -29.52 19.05 12.30
N LEU A 908 -28.40 18.67 11.67
CA LEU A 908 -27.32 19.62 11.33
C LEU A 908 -27.52 20.36 10.00
N LEU A 909 -27.86 19.66 8.91
CA LEU A 909 -27.84 20.25 7.57
C LEU A 909 -28.96 21.29 7.36
N TRP A 910 -30.04 21.20 8.13
CA TRP A 910 -31.11 22.19 8.14
C TRP A 910 -30.60 23.61 8.35
N HIS A 911 -29.66 23.78 9.29
CA HIS A 911 -29.04 25.09 9.58
C HIS A 911 -28.26 25.66 8.40
N VAL A 912 -27.84 24.84 7.45
CA VAL A 912 -27.19 25.29 6.20
C VAL A 912 -28.23 25.60 5.14
N VAL A 913 -29.19 24.69 4.93
CA VAL A 913 -30.18 24.78 3.85
C VAL A 913 -31.16 25.93 4.02
N ARG A 914 -31.59 26.24 5.25
CA ARG A 914 -32.49 27.39 5.48
C ARG A 914 -31.89 28.76 5.10
N ARG A 915 -30.58 28.79 4.84
CA ARG A 915 -29.82 29.99 4.45
C ARG A 915 -29.47 29.99 2.94
N LEU A 916 -30.20 29.22 2.15
CA LEU A 916 -30.05 29.11 0.71
C LEU A 916 -31.37 29.43 0.00
N VAL A 917 -31.27 29.96 -1.21
CA VAL A 917 -32.41 30.06 -2.14
C VAL A 917 -32.40 28.85 -3.08
N LEU A 918 -33.55 28.25 -3.30
CA LEU A 918 -33.77 27.18 -4.26
C LEU A 918 -34.62 27.67 -5.43
N VAL A 919 -34.57 26.93 -6.54
CA VAL A 919 -35.42 27.16 -7.71
C VAL A 919 -35.94 25.82 -8.23
N GLY A 920 -37.24 25.79 -8.53
CA GLY A 920 -37.89 24.66 -9.19
C GLY A 920 -37.64 24.66 -10.70
N ALA A 921 -37.82 23.52 -11.35
CA ALA A 921 -37.75 23.40 -12.81
C ALA A 921 -38.83 24.25 -13.54
N ASP A 922 -39.88 24.66 -12.82
CA ASP A 922 -40.89 25.62 -13.24
C ASP A 922 -40.43 27.09 -13.18
N GLY A 923 -39.21 27.35 -12.68
CA GLY A 923 -38.64 28.68 -12.53
C GLY A 923 -39.03 29.41 -11.24
N VAL A 924 -39.84 28.78 -10.38
CA VAL A 924 -40.26 29.38 -9.11
C VAL A 924 -39.11 29.28 -8.11
N SER A 925 -38.67 30.43 -7.58
CA SER A 925 -37.65 30.49 -6.53
C SER A 925 -38.26 30.60 -5.15
N PHE A 926 -37.64 29.95 -4.16
CA PHE A 926 -38.15 29.88 -2.79
C PHE A 926 -37.02 29.64 -1.78
N ARG A 927 -37.29 29.93 -0.50
CA ARG A 927 -36.46 29.57 0.66
C ARG A 927 -37.25 28.71 1.64
N PHE A 928 -36.55 28.15 2.63
CA PHE A 928 -37.19 27.55 3.79
C PHE A 928 -37.20 28.54 4.97
N ALA A 929 -38.38 28.77 5.55
CA ALA A 929 -38.57 29.57 6.76
C ALA A 929 -38.24 28.79 8.04
N GLU A 930 -38.17 29.47 9.20
CA GLU A 930 -37.75 28.90 10.49
C GLU A 930 -38.63 27.73 10.95
N ASP A 931 -39.90 27.74 10.57
CA ASP A 931 -40.91 26.71 10.84
C ASP A 931 -40.90 25.56 9.81
N ARG A 932 -39.90 25.54 8.92
CA ARG A 932 -39.72 24.59 7.80
C ARG A 932 -40.76 24.72 6.68
N THR A 933 -41.56 25.78 6.65
CA THR A 933 -42.42 26.10 5.50
C THR A 933 -41.62 26.73 4.36
N LEU A 934 -42.19 26.76 3.15
CA LEU A 934 -41.59 27.40 1.98
C LEU A 934 -42.12 28.82 1.85
N ALA A 935 -41.24 29.77 1.56
CA ALA A 935 -41.58 31.16 1.25
C ALA A 935 -40.97 31.57 -0.09
N ASP A 936 -41.72 32.31 -0.91
CA ASP A 936 -41.26 32.84 -2.18
C ASP A 936 -40.52 34.19 -2.04
N VAL A 937 -40.21 34.84 -3.17
CA VAL A 937 -39.48 36.12 -3.18
C VAL A 937 -40.26 37.28 -2.55
N ALA A 938 -41.59 37.19 -2.49
CA ALA A 938 -42.44 38.16 -1.81
C ALA A 938 -42.61 37.83 -0.31
N ASP A 939 -41.89 36.82 0.18
CA ASP A 939 -42.00 36.25 1.53
C ASP A 939 -43.40 35.67 1.81
N GLU A 940 -44.13 35.27 0.77
CA GLU A 940 -45.42 34.61 0.88
C GLU A 940 -45.25 33.10 0.92
N GLN A 941 -46.07 32.42 1.75
CA GLN A 941 -46.02 30.97 1.86
C GLN A 941 -46.39 30.31 0.52
N CYS A 942 -45.52 29.42 0.04
CA CYS A 942 -45.71 28.69 -1.21
C CYS A 942 -45.65 27.18 -1.01
N ALA A 943 -45.96 26.41 -2.07
CA ALA A 943 -45.90 24.96 -2.07
C ALA A 943 -45.21 24.45 -3.33
N VAL A 944 -44.36 23.44 -3.16
CA VAL A 944 -43.65 22.75 -4.23
C VAL A 944 -43.98 21.27 -4.12
N ALA A 945 -44.46 20.68 -5.22
CA ALA A 945 -44.79 19.25 -5.25
C ALA A 945 -43.54 18.39 -5.01
N ASP A 946 -43.69 17.26 -4.32
CA ASP A 946 -42.54 16.45 -3.91
C ASP A 946 -41.75 15.86 -5.09
N ASP A 947 -42.38 15.70 -6.25
CA ASP A 947 -41.79 15.22 -7.51
C ASP A 947 -41.18 16.34 -8.37
N THR A 948 -41.40 17.61 -8.02
CA THR A 948 -40.76 18.74 -8.69
C THR A 948 -39.25 18.67 -8.52
N LEU A 949 -38.52 18.81 -9.63
CA LEU A 949 -37.07 18.92 -9.60
C LEU A 949 -36.68 20.32 -9.10
N VAL A 950 -35.88 20.36 -8.05
CA VAL A 950 -35.36 21.58 -7.43
C VAL A 950 -33.84 21.58 -7.47
N ARG A 951 -33.24 22.76 -7.56
CA ARG A 951 -31.79 22.97 -7.40
C ARG A 951 -31.52 24.17 -6.53
N ILE A 952 -30.30 24.28 -6.03
CA ILE A 952 -29.83 25.50 -5.38
C ILE A 952 -29.71 26.58 -6.46
N ALA A 953 -30.39 27.71 -6.27
CA ALA A 953 -30.51 28.72 -7.29
C ALA A 953 -29.17 29.42 -7.53
N HIS A 954 -28.72 29.46 -8.80
CA HIS A 954 -27.66 30.36 -9.22
C HIS A 954 -28.26 31.75 -9.53
N PRO A 955 -27.54 32.88 -9.38
CA PRO A 955 -28.08 34.20 -9.74
C PRO A 955 -28.61 34.32 -11.18
N ILE A 956 -28.10 33.50 -12.10
CA ILE A 956 -28.65 33.40 -13.46
C ILE A 956 -30.08 32.85 -13.47
N ASP A 957 -30.38 31.87 -12.62
CA ASP A 957 -31.72 31.29 -12.50
C ASP A 957 -32.71 32.32 -11.92
N LEU A 958 -32.23 33.16 -11.01
CA LEU A 958 -33.03 34.17 -10.33
C LEU A 958 -33.27 35.42 -11.19
N GLY A 959 -32.35 35.75 -12.10
CA GLY A 959 -32.47 36.92 -12.97
C GLY A 959 -32.65 38.22 -12.18
N ASP A 960 -33.68 38.98 -12.50
CA ASP A 960 -33.96 40.28 -11.86
C ASP A 960 -34.42 40.14 -10.39
N THR A 961 -34.74 38.93 -9.93
CA THR A 961 -35.20 38.69 -8.54
C THR A 961 -34.05 38.62 -7.52
N VAL A 962 -32.78 38.65 -7.96
CA VAL A 962 -31.61 38.59 -7.06
C VAL A 962 -31.62 39.72 -6.03
N GLU A 963 -31.95 40.95 -6.44
CA GLU A 963 -32.00 42.11 -5.53
C GLU A 963 -33.11 41.95 -4.49
N ALA A 964 -34.29 41.48 -4.90
CA ALA A 964 -35.41 41.24 -3.98
C ALA A 964 -35.06 40.15 -2.96
N TRP A 965 -34.46 39.04 -3.39
CA TRP A 965 -33.96 38.01 -2.48
C TRP A 965 -32.88 38.54 -1.53
N ALA A 966 -31.99 39.43 -1.98
CA ALA A 966 -30.97 40.03 -1.14
C ALA A 966 -31.58 40.91 -0.04
N VAL A 967 -32.67 41.62 -0.34
CA VAL A 967 -33.45 42.38 0.66
C VAL A 967 -34.08 41.43 1.68
N VAL A 968 -34.77 40.37 1.25
CA VAL A 968 -35.37 39.38 2.16
C VAL A 968 -34.31 38.79 3.09
N PHE A 969 -33.15 38.37 2.57
CA PHE A 969 -32.08 37.81 3.39
C PHE A 969 -31.47 38.84 4.35
N ALA A 970 -31.39 40.11 3.97
CA ALA A 970 -30.93 41.18 4.85
C ALA A 970 -31.92 41.48 5.98
N ASP A 971 -33.23 41.52 5.68
CA ASP A 971 -34.30 41.80 6.64
C ASP A 971 -34.38 40.74 7.75
N TYR A 972 -34.10 39.48 7.42
CA TYR A 972 -34.02 38.36 8.36
C TYR A 972 -32.60 38.10 8.92
N GLU A 973 -31.62 38.98 8.62
CA GLU A 973 -30.20 38.84 9.03
C GLU A 973 -29.55 37.51 8.62
N ILE A 974 -29.99 36.91 7.51
CA ILE A 974 -29.55 35.59 7.05
C ILE A 974 -28.20 35.69 6.34
N LEU A 975 -27.15 35.12 6.96
CA LEU A 975 -25.83 35.00 6.36
C LEU A 975 -25.70 33.73 5.51
N GLN A 976 -25.56 33.88 4.19
CA GLN A 976 -25.39 32.75 3.28
C GLN A 976 -24.10 31.96 3.56
N PRO A 977 -24.12 30.61 3.45
CA PRO A 977 -22.97 29.76 3.76
C PRO A 977 -21.82 29.89 2.76
N PHE A 978 -22.10 30.36 1.54
CA PHE A 978 -21.17 30.73 0.49
C PHE A 978 -21.78 31.88 -0.34
N PRO A 979 -21.00 32.60 -1.18
CA PRO A 979 -21.55 33.63 -2.05
C PRO A 979 -22.55 33.02 -3.06
N GLN A 980 -23.85 33.12 -2.76
CA GLN A 980 -24.93 32.72 -3.67
C GLN A 980 -25.53 33.96 -4.33
N LEU A 981 -26.26 34.81 -3.61
CA LEU A 981 -26.91 36.01 -4.18
C LEU A 981 -25.91 37.06 -4.64
N GLY A 982 -24.79 37.18 -3.92
CA GLY A 982 -23.67 38.06 -4.29
C GLY A 982 -22.69 37.45 -5.28
N ARG A 983 -22.99 36.29 -5.88
CA ARG A 983 -22.08 35.64 -6.83
C ARG A 983 -22.02 36.40 -8.15
N PRO A 984 -20.83 36.79 -8.64
CA PRO A 984 -20.72 37.49 -9.92
C PRO A 984 -21.25 36.66 -11.10
N VAL A 985 -22.06 37.29 -11.95
CA VAL A 985 -22.58 36.68 -13.18
C VAL A 985 -21.75 37.15 -14.37
N HIS A 986 -21.17 36.20 -15.09
CA HIS A 986 -20.41 36.45 -16.31
C HIS A 986 -21.15 35.88 -17.52
N ARG A 987 -21.19 36.64 -18.62
CA ARG A 987 -21.85 36.21 -19.87
C ARG A 987 -20.86 36.16 -21.03
N LEU A 988 -21.07 35.21 -21.91
CA LEU A 988 -20.44 35.16 -23.23
C LEU A 988 -21.12 36.19 -24.12
N THR A 989 -20.35 36.87 -24.96
CA THR A 989 -20.87 37.69 -26.06
C THR A 989 -21.41 36.80 -27.18
N ASP A 990 -22.27 37.34 -28.05
CA ASP A 990 -22.80 36.57 -29.19
C ASP A 990 -21.70 36.03 -30.11
N ALA A 991 -20.62 36.79 -30.28
CA ALA A 991 -19.45 36.36 -31.04
C ALA A 991 -18.74 35.16 -30.38
N GLU A 992 -18.48 35.21 -29.07
CA GLU A 992 -17.84 34.11 -28.36
C GLU A 992 -18.73 32.86 -28.29
N ARG A 993 -20.05 33.03 -28.20
CA ARG A 993 -20.98 31.90 -28.25
C ARG A 993 -20.94 31.16 -29.58
N ALA A 994 -20.75 31.88 -30.69
CA ALA A 994 -20.64 31.30 -32.02
C ALA A 994 -19.25 30.70 -32.32
N ASP A 995 -18.25 31.01 -31.50
CA ASP A 995 -16.87 30.58 -31.69
C ASP A 995 -16.58 29.25 -30.98
N THR A 996 -15.56 28.55 -31.48
CA THR A 996 -14.98 27.34 -30.90
C THR A 996 -13.77 27.65 -30.00
N ARG A 997 -13.32 28.92 -30.00
CA ARG A 997 -12.17 29.39 -29.23
C ARG A 997 -12.50 30.65 -28.43
N LEU A 998 -12.12 30.66 -27.15
CA LEU A 998 -12.33 31.81 -26.26
C LEU A 998 -11.05 32.63 -26.11
N THR A 999 -10.87 33.59 -27.01
CA THR A 999 -9.68 34.46 -27.05
C THR A 999 -9.62 35.46 -25.89
N ARG A 1000 -10.74 35.69 -25.19
CA ARG A 1000 -10.87 36.70 -24.14
C ARG A 1000 -9.76 36.64 -23.10
N PHE A 1001 -9.27 35.44 -22.73
CA PHE A 1001 -8.29 35.23 -21.66
C PHE A 1001 -6.90 34.81 -22.14
N GLU A 1002 -6.68 34.70 -23.44
CA GLU A 1002 -5.38 34.31 -23.98
C GLU A 1002 -4.31 35.37 -23.70
N GLY A 1003 -3.08 34.92 -23.47
CA GLY A 1003 -1.97 35.76 -23.03
C GLY A 1003 -2.01 36.14 -21.55
N THR A 1004 -3.00 35.67 -20.78
CA THR A 1004 -3.01 35.88 -19.32
C THR A 1004 -1.92 35.01 -18.68
N THR A 1005 -0.95 35.65 -18.01
CA THR A 1005 0.07 34.95 -17.20
C THR A 1005 -0.37 34.89 -15.74
N THR A 1006 -0.25 33.73 -15.10
CA THR A 1006 -0.68 33.50 -13.72
C THR A 1006 0.26 32.54 -12.99
N PRO A 1007 0.47 32.69 -11.66
CA PRO A 1007 1.28 31.73 -10.91
C PRO A 1007 0.66 30.33 -10.90
N VAL A 1008 1.50 29.28 -10.95
CA VAL A 1008 1.06 27.87 -10.88
C VAL A 1008 0.16 27.61 -9.67
N GLY A 1009 0.45 28.24 -8.53
CA GLY A 1009 -0.38 28.13 -7.32
C GLY A 1009 -1.84 28.56 -7.52
N LYS A 1010 -2.10 29.62 -8.32
CA LYS A 1010 -3.48 30.06 -8.64
C LYS A 1010 -4.20 29.04 -9.52
N LEU A 1011 -3.52 28.50 -10.55
CA LEU A 1011 -4.06 27.42 -11.40
C LEU A 1011 -4.38 26.16 -10.59
N LEU A 1012 -3.46 25.73 -9.73
CA LEU A 1012 -3.70 24.59 -8.83
C LEU A 1012 -4.86 24.85 -7.88
N GLY A 1013 -5.10 26.11 -7.50
CA GLY A 1013 -6.29 26.53 -6.74
C GLY A 1013 -7.60 26.16 -7.44
N LEU A 1014 -7.66 26.24 -8.77
CA LEU A 1014 -8.85 25.86 -9.56
C LEU A 1014 -9.19 24.38 -9.48
N THR A 1015 -8.26 23.50 -9.07
CA THR A 1015 -8.59 22.07 -8.85
C THR A 1015 -9.66 21.86 -7.78
N LYS A 1016 -9.81 22.82 -6.86
CA LYS A 1016 -10.88 22.81 -5.85
C LYS A 1016 -12.26 23.17 -6.43
N ARG A 1017 -12.32 23.70 -7.66
CA ARG A 1017 -13.52 24.13 -8.38
C ARG A 1017 -13.85 23.20 -9.57
N GLY A 1018 -13.37 21.97 -9.52
CA GLY A 1018 -13.65 20.93 -10.51
C GLY A 1018 -12.72 20.90 -11.72
N TRP A 1019 -11.68 21.74 -11.76
CA TRP A 1019 -10.65 21.65 -12.79
C TRP A 1019 -9.67 20.50 -12.51
N GLN A 1020 -9.07 19.98 -13.58
CA GLN A 1020 -8.15 18.86 -13.57
C GLN A 1020 -6.90 19.22 -14.36
N ARG A 1021 -5.77 18.69 -13.92
CA ARG A 1021 -4.51 18.79 -14.67
C ARG A 1021 -4.54 17.86 -15.87
N GLY A 1022 -3.92 18.29 -16.96
CA GLY A 1022 -3.63 17.43 -18.09
C GLY A 1022 -2.73 16.24 -17.70
N THR A 1023 -2.61 15.29 -18.60
CA THR A 1023 -1.71 14.15 -18.41
C THR A 1023 -0.27 14.62 -18.58
N PRO A 1024 0.70 14.14 -17.77
CA PRO A 1024 2.11 14.45 -17.97
C PRO A 1024 2.59 13.92 -19.32
N MET A 1025 3.25 14.79 -20.09
CA MET A 1025 3.84 14.48 -21.39
C MET A 1025 5.37 14.30 -21.24
N ASP A 1026 6.12 14.50 -22.32
CA ASP A 1026 7.59 14.46 -22.31
C ASP A 1026 8.21 15.31 -21.19
N ALA A 1027 9.30 14.80 -20.61
CA ALA A 1027 9.97 15.37 -19.44
C ALA A 1027 9.06 15.56 -18.19
N GLY A 1028 7.88 14.94 -18.17
CA GLY A 1028 6.95 15.02 -17.04
C GLY A 1028 6.26 16.37 -16.91
N VAL A 1029 6.03 17.09 -18.01
CA VAL A 1029 5.33 18.38 -18.00
C VAL A 1029 3.85 18.18 -18.32
N GLU A 1030 2.95 18.82 -17.58
CA GLU A 1030 1.50 18.87 -17.80
C GLU A 1030 1.15 20.21 -18.53
N PRO A 1031 0.98 20.24 -19.87
CA PRO A 1031 0.89 21.48 -20.64
C PRO A 1031 -0.54 22.03 -20.81
N TRP A 1032 -1.54 21.48 -20.11
CA TRP A 1032 -2.90 22.01 -20.13
C TRP A 1032 -3.64 21.74 -18.83
N PHE A 1033 -4.75 22.45 -18.67
CA PHE A 1033 -5.73 22.31 -17.60
C PHE A 1033 -7.11 22.10 -18.23
N LEU A 1034 -7.98 21.30 -17.61
CA LEU A 1034 -9.30 21.02 -18.17
C LEU A 1034 -10.41 21.00 -17.11
N ARG A 1035 -11.62 21.38 -17.49
CA ARG A 1035 -12.83 21.30 -16.65
C ARG A 1035 -13.85 20.40 -17.35
N PRO A 1036 -14.18 19.22 -16.79
CA PRO A 1036 -15.24 18.37 -17.33
C PRO A 1036 -16.59 19.08 -17.34
N LEU A 1037 -17.41 18.81 -18.36
CA LEU A 1037 -18.74 19.40 -18.51
C LEU A 1037 -19.84 18.41 -18.07
N PRO A 1038 -20.93 18.87 -17.43
CA PRO A 1038 -22.05 18.01 -17.04
C PRO A 1038 -22.69 17.23 -18.20
N GLY A 1039 -22.74 17.82 -19.39
CA GLY A 1039 -23.28 17.20 -20.62
C GLY A 1039 -22.29 16.37 -21.42
N GLY A 1040 -21.11 16.06 -20.87
CA GLY A 1040 -20.02 15.38 -21.59
C GLY A 1040 -19.07 16.35 -22.30
N GLY A 1041 -17.82 15.92 -22.45
CA GLY A 1041 -16.70 16.76 -22.92
C GLY A 1041 -16.04 17.57 -21.80
N SER A 1042 -15.18 18.51 -22.17
CA SER A 1042 -14.47 19.40 -21.23
C SER A 1042 -14.17 20.76 -21.84
N ILE A 1043 -13.89 21.76 -21.01
CA ILE A 1043 -13.21 22.99 -21.45
C ILE A 1043 -11.73 22.83 -21.17
N SER A 1044 -10.89 23.04 -22.17
CA SER A 1044 -9.44 22.90 -22.06
C SER A 1044 -8.76 24.25 -22.18
N VAL A 1045 -7.68 24.41 -21.42
CA VAL A 1045 -6.84 25.60 -21.33
C VAL A 1045 -5.40 25.16 -21.51
N ALA A 1046 -4.80 25.50 -22.65
CA ALA A 1046 -3.39 25.26 -22.91
C ALA A 1046 -2.51 26.22 -22.10
N LEU A 1047 -1.41 25.70 -21.57
CA LEU A 1047 -0.46 26.38 -20.71
C LEU A 1047 0.93 26.36 -21.34
N GLU A 1048 1.60 27.51 -21.34
CA GLU A 1048 3.01 27.63 -21.72
C GLU A 1048 3.79 28.21 -20.53
N PRO A 1049 4.89 27.58 -20.06
CA PRO A 1049 5.55 26.38 -20.62
C PRO A 1049 4.95 25.02 -20.17
N GLY A 1050 3.93 25.02 -19.30
CA GLY A 1050 3.36 23.82 -18.68
C GLY A 1050 3.89 23.56 -17.26
N ILE A 1051 3.21 22.68 -16.50
CA ILE A 1051 3.52 22.40 -15.09
C ILE A 1051 4.42 21.16 -14.97
N ALA A 1052 5.63 21.30 -14.43
CA ALA A 1052 6.53 20.15 -14.23
C ALA A 1052 6.11 19.28 -13.02
N VAL A 1053 5.93 17.98 -13.26
CA VAL A 1053 5.54 16.99 -12.24
C VAL A 1053 6.68 16.77 -11.25
N GLY A 1054 6.37 16.88 -9.95
CA GLY A 1054 7.33 16.63 -8.88
C GLY A 1054 8.26 17.82 -8.57
N SER A 1055 8.22 18.90 -9.35
CA SER A 1055 8.99 20.12 -9.11
C SER A 1055 8.25 21.34 -9.67
N MET A 1056 7.20 21.75 -8.96
CA MET A 1056 6.28 22.82 -9.41
C MET A 1056 6.94 24.21 -9.51
N ASP A 1057 8.11 24.37 -8.89
CA ASP A 1057 8.85 25.64 -8.85
C ASP A 1057 9.72 25.86 -10.10
N VAL A 1058 9.85 24.85 -10.97
CA VAL A 1058 10.63 24.94 -12.21
C VAL A 1058 10.04 25.98 -13.17
N PHE A 1059 8.71 26.04 -13.25
CA PHE A 1059 7.96 27.00 -14.07
C PHE A 1059 6.91 27.70 -13.21
N PRO A 1060 7.29 28.69 -12.39
CA PRO A 1060 6.41 29.25 -11.36
C PRO A 1060 5.22 30.03 -11.92
N GLU A 1061 5.30 30.46 -13.19
CA GLU A 1061 4.25 31.18 -13.92
C GLU A 1061 3.85 30.42 -15.18
N GLN A 1062 2.59 30.54 -15.57
CA GLN A 1062 2.00 29.89 -16.72
C GLN A 1062 1.20 30.90 -17.53
N THR A 1063 1.35 30.87 -18.84
CA THR A 1063 0.58 31.70 -19.76
C THR A 1063 -0.51 30.86 -20.41
N LEU A 1064 -1.75 31.34 -20.35
CA LEU A 1064 -2.88 30.73 -21.03
C LEU A 1064 -2.79 31.03 -22.53
N THR A 1065 -2.52 30.03 -23.36
CA THR A 1065 -2.28 30.23 -24.80
C THR A 1065 -3.52 30.02 -25.64
N GLN A 1066 -4.34 29.03 -25.29
CA GLN A 1066 -5.57 28.67 -26.03
C GLN A 1066 -6.64 28.13 -25.09
N ILE A 1067 -7.91 28.45 -25.37
CA ILE A 1067 -9.07 27.98 -24.60
C ILE A 1067 -10.17 27.51 -25.54
N TRP A 1068 -10.62 26.27 -25.40
CA TRP A 1068 -11.62 25.66 -26.30
C TRP A 1068 -12.49 24.60 -25.60
N VAL A 1069 -13.55 24.16 -26.28
CA VAL A 1069 -14.42 23.07 -25.82
C VAL A 1069 -14.02 21.76 -26.52
N ASP A 1070 -13.63 20.75 -25.74
CA ASP A 1070 -13.33 19.40 -26.21
C ASP A 1070 -14.56 18.49 -26.10
N PRO A 1071 -14.77 17.58 -27.07
CA PRO A 1071 -15.80 16.54 -26.99
C PRO A 1071 -15.43 15.38 -26.04
N GLY A 1072 -14.14 15.25 -25.66
CA GLY A 1072 -13.62 14.16 -24.81
C GLY A 1072 -13.06 14.66 -23.47
N SER A 1073 -12.17 13.88 -22.84
CA SER A 1073 -11.55 14.18 -21.55
C SER A 1073 -10.38 15.18 -21.62
N GLY A 1074 -10.44 16.12 -22.55
CA GLY A 1074 -9.41 17.13 -22.84
C GLY A 1074 -8.28 16.67 -23.76
N SER A 1075 -7.72 17.60 -24.52
CA SER A 1075 -6.53 17.38 -25.35
C SER A 1075 -5.56 18.57 -25.26
N TRP A 1076 -4.35 18.44 -25.81
CA TRP A 1076 -3.37 19.54 -25.87
C TRP A 1076 -3.53 20.41 -27.13
N ASN A 1077 -4.39 20.04 -28.07
CA ASN A 1077 -4.56 20.72 -29.35
C ASN A 1077 -6.06 20.91 -29.70
N PRO A 1078 -6.54 22.13 -29.91
CA PRO A 1078 -7.94 22.39 -30.25
C PRO A 1078 -8.37 21.70 -31.55
N ARG A 1079 -9.46 20.92 -31.49
CA ARG A 1079 -10.08 20.27 -32.67
C ARG A 1079 -11.12 21.15 -33.39
N GLY A 1080 -11.60 22.21 -32.74
CA GLY A 1080 -12.56 23.16 -33.32
C GLY A 1080 -13.96 22.59 -33.57
N GLU A 1081 -14.39 21.59 -32.80
CA GLU A 1081 -15.62 20.82 -33.08
C GLU A 1081 -16.87 21.32 -32.33
N ARG A 1082 -16.72 21.99 -31.18
CA ARG A 1082 -17.83 22.46 -30.33
C ARG A 1082 -17.73 23.95 -30.07
N THR A 1083 -18.89 24.61 -30.01
CA THR A 1083 -18.97 26.06 -29.75
C THR A 1083 -19.22 26.34 -28.27
N PHE A 1084 -18.76 27.49 -27.77
CA PHE A 1084 -19.06 27.90 -26.39
C PHE A 1084 -20.56 28.17 -26.16
N GLY A 1085 -21.33 28.37 -27.22
CA GLY A 1085 -22.78 28.56 -27.16
C GLY A 1085 -23.57 27.31 -26.73
N GLU A 1086 -22.94 26.13 -26.73
CA GLU A 1086 -23.52 24.87 -26.25
C GLU A 1086 -23.47 24.73 -24.72
N LEU A 1087 -22.67 25.56 -24.05
CA LEU A 1087 -22.60 25.55 -22.59
C LEU A 1087 -23.91 26.11 -22.01
N ASP A 1088 -24.43 25.45 -20.97
CA ASP A 1088 -25.53 26.05 -20.22
C ASP A 1088 -25.07 27.36 -19.55
N PRO A 1089 -25.99 28.33 -19.36
CA PRO A 1089 -25.62 29.66 -18.86
C PRO A 1089 -24.89 29.66 -17.51
N VAL A 1090 -25.22 28.74 -16.61
CA VAL A 1090 -24.56 28.63 -15.29
C VAL A 1090 -23.12 28.15 -15.48
N THR A 1091 -22.91 27.05 -16.21
CA THR A 1091 -21.59 26.53 -16.54
C THR A 1091 -20.72 27.58 -17.23
N ALA A 1092 -21.28 28.32 -18.20
CA ALA A 1092 -20.54 29.39 -18.89
C ALA A 1092 -20.11 30.50 -17.92
N SER A 1093 -20.99 30.95 -17.03
CA SER A 1093 -20.68 31.96 -16.02
C SER A 1093 -19.59 31.51 -15.05
N GLU A 1094 -19.67 30.27 -14.56
CA GLU A 1094 -18.69 29.70 -13.63
C GLU A 1094 -17.30 29.57 -14.27
N VAL A 1095 -17.22 29.11 -15.51
CA VAL A 1095 -15.95 29.02 -16.26
C VAL A 1095 -15.35 30.40 -16.45
N LEU A 1096 -16.17 31.38 -16.85
CA LEU A 1096 -15.73 32.74 -17.04
C LEU A 1096 -15.28 33.37 -15.72
N ALA A 1097 -15.95 33.07 -14.59
CA ALA A 1097 -15.54 33.52 -13.27
C ALA A 1097 -14.18 32.93 -12.87
N ASP A 1098 -13.99 31.63 -13.08
CA ASP A 1098 -12.73 30.94 -12.81
C ASP A 1098 -11.57 31.50 -13.63
N LEU A 1099 -11.75 31.65 -14.95
CA LEU A 1099 -10.75 32.24 -15.84
C LEU A 1099 -10.48 33.71 -15.50
N THR A 1100 -11.50 34.47 -15.09
CA THR A 1100 -11.32 35.85 -14.62
C THR A 1100 -10.49 35.88 -13.34
N SER A 1101 -10.65 34.93 -12.43
CA SER A 1101 -9.86 34.87 -11.18
C SER A 1101 -8.37 34.60 -11.39
N LEU A 1102 -7.97 34.13 -12.58
CA LEU A 1102 -6.57 33.97 -12.95
C LEU A 1102 -5.90 35.29 -13.35
N ARG A 1103 -6.70 36.31 -13.70
CA ARG A 1103 -6.24 37.67 -13.95
C ARG A 1103 -6.03 38.37 -12.62
N GLY A 1104 -4.83 38.95 -12.44
CA GLY A 1104 -4.43 39.85 -11.34
C GLY A 1104 -5.28 39.80 -10.09
#